data_AF-A0A9P9XKX6-F1
#
_entry.id   AF-A0A9P9XKX6-F1
#
_cell.length_a   1.000
_cell.length_b   1.000
_cell.length_c   1.000
_cell.angle_alpha   90.00
_cell.angle_beta   90.00
_cell.angle_gamma   90.00
#
_symmetry.space_group_name_H-M   'P 1'
#
loop_
_entity.id
_entity.type
_entity.pdbx_description
1 polymer ?
#
loop_
_entity_poly.entity_id
_entity_poly.type
_entity_poly.pdbx_seq_one_letter_code
_entity_poly.pdbx_strand_id
1 'polypeptide(L)'
;MSESSPTTNATIESKITTPGCLSSTPGRLEPLPADITMAFFAFVGDSPSPMTDVFSLSFMRTYLDTSIPIRAVVTTIGKICLEYSKTTALEKKQKAAATIMAQDRYKLKEFLDVLTSPESSDQHLMLLYGILMAYAETMTGQSWLFFQATMRKLTEKVQQQVQERKGAPFLYFDKGLLMNYSLMATYHCLVSFEDTFLVDVELYDPKLFDNIDAITSQVRINSAILHHYTKYVANFARLHHKATKWVRQARHVLNDRHLAAEPPPDEELRKILSEAGLLQQGMEIIESSAAVIDVMENLRGDSYDDDDEADKSDFGILREAFYHFSLMGITRTFWDPAWKLIDEDLPHMSDMPDLEGHGLFVLERLEQRTPVVGLESWSYLVVLMGVALEAKRDDIRQRVAVLLKDILGKGFAIAGALLADSFPRTKVPQPAVENRISQRADNQIKSLDIDSYILPLSLETLATALFTMSPPICTKTFKLNNGLELPAVGLGTWQGSDDSKAMEDSVIHALNSGYRLIDTAQLYGVEDVVGRAIRNSGVPREEITVVTKFWGEWHHDPATALQISLDTMGLDYIDVFLMHWPWATTPAPEKKVLKKWESPTFIETWKSMEKLVGPKCRSIGVSNFMPKVMDELLKEATIVPAVNQVELHAFNPNLNLVPYCKEKGIVVTSWSTMGGSRPSQNEILNHELFTSIAKAHGISAGVVSLSWCVQRGIAVIPKSAKKERIEENIRLVTLTEEEMNKINEAHKTIKKERFSNGIAVQHMEIDGVMTQQGWTYVDMGYEDENGNWLA
;
A
#
# COMPACT_ATOMS: atom_id res chain seq x y z
N MET A 1 23.18 -19.89 71.95
CA MET A 1 24.48 -19.32 71.55
C MET A 1 24.77 -19.80 70.15
N SER A 2 24.36 -19.01 69.15
CA SER A 2 24.54 -19.29 67.73
C SER A 2 25.46 -18.23 67.18
N GLU A 3 26.68 -18.63 66.82
CA GLU A 3 27.63 -17.80 66.09
C GLU A 3 27.14 -17.67 64.65
N SER A 4 26.81 -16.45 64.23
CA SER A 4 26.57 -16.08 62.85
C SER A 4 27.89 -15.59 62.24
N SER A 5 28.44 -16.39 61.33
CA SER A 5 29.44 -15.96 60.35
C SER A 5 28.79 -15.00 59.33
N PRO A 6 29.47 -13.92 58.91
CA PRO A 6 28.90 -12.97 57.95
C PRO A 6 28.94 -13.57 56.55
N THR A 7 27.77 -13.82 55.99
CA THR A 7 27.58 -14.16 54.58
C THR A 7 27.99 -12.98 53.71
N THR A 8 29.13 -13.13 53.04
CA THR A 8 29.48 -12.39 51.83
C THR A 8 28.50 -12.77 50.71
N ASN A 9 27.32 -12.16 50.73
CA ASN A 9 26.42 -12.03 49.58
C ASN A 9 25.88 -10.60 49.59
N ALA A 10 26.81 -9.63 49.60
CA ALA A 10 26.52 -8.28 49.15
C ALA A 10 26.22 -8.37 47.65
N THR A 11 24.93 -8.50 47.36
CA THR A 11 24.22 -8.08 46.16
C THR A 11 25.11 -7.35 45.13
N ILE A 12 25.42 -8.11 44.08
CA ILE A 12 25.92 -7.65 42.78
C ILE A 12 24.95 -6.64 42.12
N GLU A 13 23.75 -6.43 42.68
CA GLU A 13 22.80 -5.37 42.32
C GLU A 13 23.31 -3.93 42.55
N SER A 14 24.46 -3.72 43.20
CA SER A 14 25.01 -2.38 43.48
C SER A 14 26.09 -1.88 42.52
N LYS A 15 26.31 -2.55 41.38
CA LYS A 15 27.22 -2.07 40.32
C LYS A 15 26.51 -1.91 38.98
N ILE A 16 25.41 -1.15 38.99
CA ILE A 16 25.04 -0.32 37.83
C ILE A 16 26.17 0.73 37.74
N THR A 17 27.19 0.47 36.92
CA THR A 17 28.44 1.24 36.96
C THR A 17 28.20 2.69 36.53
N THR A 18 28.48 3.58 37.48
CA THR A 18 28.73 5.01 37.35
C THR A 18 29.68 5.32 36.16
N PRO A 19 29.54 6.48 35.48
CA PRO A 19 30.45 6.93 34.44
C PRO A 19 31.93 6.81 34.76
N GLY A 20 32.60 5.89 34.08
CA GLY A 20 34.06 5.81 34.01
C GLY A 20 34.59 6.80 32.96
N CYS A 21 35.34 7.80 33.45
CA CYS A 21 36.37 8.57 32.74
C CYS A 21 36.05 9.26 31.40
N LEU A 22 35.38 10.41 31.48
CA LEU A 22 35.84 11.63 30.78
C LEU A 22 35.89 12.77 31.79
N SER A 23 36.97 12.82 32.57
CA SER A 23 37.20 13.93 33.49
C SER A 23 37.77 15.14 32.75
N SER A 24 36.93 16.13 32.50
CA SER A 24 37.29 17.50 32.87
C SER A 24 36.04 18.29 33.27
N THR A 25 35.85 18.35 34.60
CA THR A 25 34.99 19.28 35.38
C THR A 25 33.47 19.00 35.40
N PRO A 26 32.91 18.47 36.51
CA PRO A 26 31.47 18.27 36.67
C PRO A 26 30.79 19.60 37.05
N GLY A 27 30.41 20.38 36.05
CA GLY A 27 29.37 21.40 36.19
C GLY A 27 28.03 20.81 35.74
N ARG A 28 26.99 20.89 36.59
CA ARG A 28 25.63 20.46 36.21
C ARG A 28 25.19 21.30 35.02
N LEU A 29 24.95 20.66 33.87
CA LEU A 29 24.48 21.36 32.66
C LEU A 29 23.06 21.91 32.92
N GLU A 30 22.70 23.06 32.34
CA GLU A 30 21.34 23.62 32.47
C GLU A 30 20.29 22.62 31.96
N PRO A 31 19.07 22.52 32.52
CA PRO A 31 18.06 21.59 32.02
C PRO A 31 17.70 21.83 30.54
N LEU A 32 17.46 20.77 29.77
CA LEU A 32 16.89 20.92 28.42
C LEU A 32 15.45 21.49 28.49
N PRO A 33 14.99 22.21 27.45
CA PRO A 33 13.59 22.63 27.36
C PRO A 33 12.63 21.44 27.52
N ALA A 34 11.57 21.65 28.30
CA ALA A 34 10.63 20.59 28.67
C ALA A 34 9.86 20.04 27.45
N ASP A 35 9.52 20.89 26.50
CA ASP A 35 8.88 20.55 25.22
C ASP A 35 9.76 19.65 24.34
N ILE A 36 11.04 19.98 24.17
CA ILE A 36 12.02 19.16 23.43
C ILE A 36 12.19 17.79 24.10
N THR A 37 12.29 17.79 25.42
CA THR A 37 12.46 16.58 26.22
C THR A 37 11.23 15.68 26.10
N MET A 38 10.02 16.23 26.28
CA MET A 38 8.77 15.49 26.12
C MET A 38 8.57 14.96 24.70
N ALA A 39 8.90 15.75 23.67
CA ALA A 39 8.78 15.33 22.28
C ALA A 39 9.72 14.15 21.96
N PHE A 40 10.94 14.15 22.49
CA PHE A 40 11.89 13.04 22.34
C PHE A 40 11.39 11.75 23.04
N PHE A 41 10.92 11.82 24.29
CA PHE A 41 10.45 10.63 24.99
C PHE A 41 9.11 10.11 24.45
N ALA A 42 8.25 10.98 23.91
CA ALA A 42 7.06 10.57 23.18
C ALA A 42 7.40 9.79 21.90
N PHE A 43 8.48 10.17 21.22
CA PHE A 43 8.99 9.47 20.03
C PHE A 43 9.59 8.10 20.38
N VAL A 44 10.37 8.01 21.45
CA VAL A 44 10.95 6.76 21.93
C VAL A 44 9.88 5.75 22.35
N GLY A 45 8.83 6.23 23.05
CA GLY A 45 7.75 5.41 23.62
C GLY A 45 8.06 4.84 25.01
N ASP A 46 7.03 4.38 25.71
CA ASP A 46 7.09 3.85 27.09
C ASP A 46 6.87 2.33 27.15
N SER A 47 7.33 1.61 26.11
CA SER A 47 7.23 0.14 26.03
C SER A 47 8.19 -0.53 27.02
N PRO A 48 7.78 -1.56 27.77
CA PRO A 48 8.65 -2.37 28.64
C PRO A 48 9.58 -3.32 27.84
N SER A 49 9.91 -2.96 26.60
CA SER A 49 10.82 -3.71 25.73
C SER A 49 12.29 -3.41 26.06
N PRO A 50 13.18 -4.43 25.98
CA PRO A 50 14.62 -4.21 26.07
C PRO A 50 15.17 -3.17 25.07
N MET A 51 14.46 -2.90 23.96
CA MET A 51 14.83 -1.87 22.98
C MET A 51 14.56 -0.44 23.47
N THR A 52 13.52 -0.24 24.27
CA THR A 52 13.04 1.08 24.71
C THR A 52 13.38 1.39 26.17
N ASP A 53 13.60 0.37 27.01
CA ASP A 53 13.93 0.52 28.44
C ASP A 53 15.25 1.30 28.66
N VAL A 54 16.21 1.14 27.75
CA VAL A 54 17.48 1.91 27.72
C VAL A 54 17.28 3.40 27.43
N PHE A 55 16.10 3.80 26.99
CA PHE A 55 15.70 5.18 26.74
C PHE A 55 14.64 5.66 27.75
N SER A 56 14.40 4.92 28.84
CA SER A 56 13.50 5.38 29.91
C SER A 56 13.97 6.71 30.50
N LEU A 57 13.02 7.56 30.87
CA LEU A 57 13.29 8.87 31.45
C LEU A 57 14.19 8.78 32.70
N SER A 58 13.99 7.73 33.52
CA SER A 58 14.78 7.45 34.73
C SER A 58 16.24 7.13 34.40
N PHE A 59 16.51 6.36 33.34
CA PHE A 59 17.85 5.99 32.91
C PHE A 59 18.57 7.15 32.21
N MET A 60 17.89 7.85 31.31
CA MET A 60 18.47 8.93 30.50
C MET A 60 18.79 10.20 31.29
N ARG A 61 18.13 10.44 32.44
CA ARG A 61 18.31 11.66 33.25
C ARG A 61 19.77 11.90 33.65
N THR A 62 20.47 10.85 34.05
CA THR A 62 21.88 10.93 34.46
C THR A 62 22.78 11.38 33.32
N TYR A 63 22.50 10.93 32.09
CA TYR A 63 23.27 11.26 30.90
C TYR A 63 22.94 12.65 30.34
N LEU A 64 21.67 13.07 30.42
CA LEU A 64 21.24 14.43 30.04
C LEU A 64 21.86 15.52 30.93
N ASP A 65 22.23 15.17 32.16
CA ASP A 65 22.87 16.10 33.10
C ASP A 65 24.40 16.14 32.96
N THR A 66 25.02 15.12 32.34
CA THR A 66 26.48 14.90 32.39
C THR A 66 27.17 14.76 31.03
N SER A 67 26.44 14.53 29.93
CA SER A 67 27.01 14.26 28.60
C SER A 67 26.55 15.29 27.56
N ILE A 68 27.48 16.16 27.13
CA ILE A 68 27.26 17.15 26.06
C ILE A 68 26.86 16.46 24.74
N PRO A 69 27.52 15.37 24.31
CA PRO A 69 27.10 14.63 23.12
C PRO A 69 25.65 14.16 23.18
N ILE A 70 25.26 13.47 24.27
CA ILE A 70 23.92 12.89 24.42
C ILE A 70 22.84 13.98 24.39
N ARG A 71 23.10 15.12 25.04
CA ARG A 71 22.18 16.25 24.98
C ARG A 71 21.99 16.82 23.58
N ALA A 72 23.07 16.95 22.79
CA ALA A 72 23.00 17.53 21.46
C ALA A 72 22.09 16.70 20.54
N VAL A 73 22.14 15.39 20.67
CA VAL A 73 21.26 14.46 19.97
C VAL A 73 19.80 14.59 20.40
N VAL A 74 19.51 14.47 21.70
CA VAL A 74 18.14 14.58 22.24
C VAL A 74 17.54 15.92 21.85
N THR A 75 18.35 16.97 21.83
CA THR A 75 17.95 18.30 21.37
C THR A 75 17.59 18.32 19.89
N THR A 76 18.42 17.73 19.03
CA THR A 76 18.21 17.72 17.58
C THR A 76 16.93 16.96 17.22
N ILE A 77 16.76 15.77 17.79
CA ILE A 77 15.59 14.91 17.56
C ILE A 77 14.34 15.54 18.16
N GLY A 78 14.40 16.02 19.41
CA GLY A 78 13.26 16.65 20.06
C GLY A 78 12.75 17.89 19.30
N LYS A 79 13.65 18.70 18.71
CA LYS A 79 13.26 19.83 17.83
C LYS A 79 12.54 19.34 16.57
N ILE A 80 13.03 18.27 15.95
CA ILE A 80 12.39 17.67 14.77
C ILE A 80 10.99 17.17 15.15
N CYS A 81 10.86 16.38 16.21
CA CYS A 81 9.58 15.88 16.71
C CYS A 81 8.60 17.03 17.02
N LEU A 82 9.09 18.14 17.56
CA LEU A 82 8.29 19.33 17.85
C LEU A 82 7.81 20.07 16.58
N GLU A 83 8.59 20.10 15.50
CA GLU A 83 8.08 20.61 14.22
C GLU A 83 6.94 19.74 13.68
N TYR A 84 7.01 18.43 13.91
CA TYR A 84 6.01 17.49 13.45
C TYR A 84 4.72 17.47 14.25
N SER A 85 4.77 17.84 15.52
CA SER A 85 3.59 18.01 16.36
C SER A 85 2.76 19.26 16.00
N LYS A 86 3.25 20.15 15.12
CA LYS A 86 2.52 21.34 14.68
C LYS A 86 1.38 20.99 13.72
N THR A 87 0.35 21.84 13.61
CA THR A 87 -0.80 21.64 12.71
C THR A 87 -0.55 22.13 11.27
N THR A 88 0.71 22.33 10.87
CA THR A 88 1.09 22.84 9.55
C THR A 88 1.14 21.75 8.47
N ALA A 89 1.14 22.17 7.19
CA ALA A 89 1.28 21.27 6.04
C ALA A 89 2.58 20.45 6.09
N LEU A 90 2.54 19.21 5.62
CA LEU A 90 3.64 18.23 5.69
C LEU A 90 4.95 18.75 5.08
N GLU A 91 4.87 19.34 3.89
CA GLU A 91 6.00 19.96 3.18
C GLU A 91 6.72 21.04 4.02
N LYS A 92 5.94 21.84 4.77
CA LYS A 92 6.51 22.89 5.64
C LYS A 92 7.23 22.27 6.83
N LYS A 93 6.69 21.19 7.40
CA LYS A 93 7.32 20.44 8.49
C LYS A 93 8.64 19.81 8.03
N GLN A 94 8.66 19.24 6.83
CA GLN A 94 9.86 18.63 6.25
C GLN A 94 10.93 19.64 5.93
N LYS A 95 10.55 20.78 5.34
CA LYS A 95 11.50 21.86 5.10
C LYS A 95 12.10 22.37 6.41
N ALA A 96 11.30 22.48 7.46
CA ALA A 96 11.77 22.86 8.80
C ALA A 96 12.71 21.80 9.41
N ALA A 97 12.35 20.52 9.34
CA ALA A 97 13.17 19.41 9.82
C ALA A 97 14.49 19.26 9.06
N ALA A 98 14.46 19.35 7.72
CA ALA A 98 15.65 19.36 6.88
C ALA A 98 16.56 20.56 7.19
N THR A 99 15.98 21.72 7.52
CA THR A 99 16.74 22.91 7.95
C THR A 99 17.42 22.68 9.30
N ILE A 100 16.70 22.14 10.30
CA ILE A 100 17.28 21.75 11.60
C ILE A 100 18.44 20.77 11.36
N MET A 101 18.24 19.80 10.48
CA MET A 101 19.23 18.76 10.26
C MET A 101 20.47 19.22 9.48
N ALA A 102 20.29 20.14 8.53
CA ALA A 102 21.39 20.80 7.85
C ALA A 102 22.23 21.66 8.82
N GLN A 103 21.58 22.33 9.77
CA GLN A 103 22.24 23.14 10.79
C GLN A 103 23.02 22.29 11.80
N ASP A 104 22.45 21.18 12.26
CA ASP A 104 23.06 20.36 13.30
C ASP A 104 23.98 19.24 12.75
N ARG A 105 24.07 19.07 11.41
CA ARG A 105 24.90 18.07 10.70
C ARG A 105 26.34 17.96 11.21
N TYR A 106 27.01 19.09 11.36
CA TYR A 106 28.43 19.11 11.70
C TYR A 106 28.67 18.62 13.13
N LYS A 107 27.75 18.95 14.06
CA LYS A 107 27.79 18.48 15.46
C LYS A 107 27.65 16.97 15.48
N LEU A 108 26.71 16.44 14.69
CA LEU A 108 26.46 15.01 14.55
C LEU A 108 27.65 14.24 13.97
N LYS A 109 28.37 14.85 13.02
CA LYS A 109 29.62 14.29 12.45
C LYS A 109 30.78 14.29 13.44
N GLU A 110 30.97 15.38 14.19
CA GLU A 110 32.02 15.49 15.21
C GLU A 110 31.84 14.40 16.29
N PHE A 111 30.60 14.07 16.64
CA PHE A 111 30.31 12.94 17.52
C PHE A 111 30.71 11.59 16.92
N LEU A 112 30.50 11.36 15.62
CA LEU A 112 30.90 10.13 14.92
C LEU A 112 32.41 9.87 15.03
N ASP A 113 33.21 10.92 14.88
CA ASP A 113 34.66 10.84 14.95
C ASP A 113 35.15 10.52 16.38
N VAL A 114 34.50 11.08 17.40
CA VAL A 114 34.76 10.76 18.82
C VAL A 114 34.37 9.31 19.13
N LEU A 115 33.22 8.85 18.63
CA LEU A 115 32.65 7.52 18.89
C LEU A 115 33.44 6.39 18.22
N THR A 116 34.07 6.66 17.08
CA THR A 116 34.92 5.68 16.36
C THR A 116 36.39 5.73 16.78
N SER A 117 36.75 6.60 17.73
CA SER A 117 38.12 6.68 18.25
C SER A 117 38.49 5.46 19.12
N PRO A 118 39.78 5.06 19.17
CA PRO A 118 40.26 3.96 20.01
C PRO A 118 40.20 4.24 21.52
N GLU A 119 40.13 5.51 21.93
CA GLU A 119 40.30 5.95 23.32
C GLU A 119 38.97 6.15 24.08
N SER A 120 37.82 6.05 23.38
CA SER A 120 36.49 6.26 23.97
C SER A 120 36.06 5.11 24.89
N SER A 121 35.93 5.37 26.20
CA SER A 121 35.40 4.42 27.21
C SER A 121 33.87 4.54 27.36
N ASP A 122 33.15 3.51 26.93
CA ASP A 122 31.71 3.49 26.61
C ASP A 122 30.74 4.00 27.68
N GLN A 123 30.01 5.07 27.33
CA GLN A 123 28.79 5.49 28.03
C GLN A 123 27.71 6.05 27.12
N HIS A 124 27.12 5.23 26.27
CA HIS A 124 27.57 3.99 25.67
C HIS A 124 27.86 4.30 24.19
N LEU A 125 27.81 3.32 23.29
CA LEU A 125 27.37 3.49 21.90
C LEU A 125 25.91 4.03 21.83
N MET A 126 25.61 4.97 22.73
CA MET A 126 24.39 5.56 23.23
C MET A 126 24.15 6.80 22.45
N LEU A 127 22.91 6.90 21.99
CA LEU A 127 22.50 7.88 21.02
C LEU A 127 23.25 7.81 19.68
N LEU A 128 24.35 7.05 19.57
CA LEU A 128 25.05 6.76 18.32
C LEU A 128 24.15 6.08 17.28
N TYR A 129 23.09 5.38 17.67
CA TYR A 129 22.04 5.10 16.69
C TYR A 129 20.87 6.09 16.74
N GLY A 130 20.63 6.73 17.89
CA GLY A 130 19.55 7.70 18.11
C GLY A 130 19.43 8.77 17.02
N ILE A 131 20.54 9.10 16.36
CA ILE A 131 20.62 9.99 15.19
C ILE A 131 20.81 9.31 13.86
N LEU A 132 21.48 8.14 13.77
CA LEU A 132 21.68 7.46 12.48
C LEU A 132 20.33 7.21 11.78
N MET A 133 19.26 7.09 12.57
CA MET A 133 17.86 7.04 12.15
C MET A 133 17.19 8.40 11.88
N ALA A 134 17.53 9.48 12.59
CA ALA A 134 17.02 10.82 12.28
C ALA A 134 17.57 11.39 10.96
N TYR A 135 18.49 10.69 10.30
CA TYR A 135 19.34 11.17 9.21
C TYR A 135 19.21 10.38 7.89
N ALA A 136 18.62 9.18 7.89
CA ALA A 136 18.29 8.46 6.66
C ALA A 136 17.22 9.21 5.80
N GLU A 137 16.72 10.31 6.31
CA GLU A 137 15.73 11.15 5.66
C GLU A 137 16.27 12.23 4.72
N THR A 138 17.42 11.95 4.11
CA THR A 138 17.83 12.60 2.86
C THR A 138 18.40 11.59 1.86
N MET A 139 18.13 10.29 2.00
CA MET A 139 18.81 9.19 1.31
C MET A 139 18.50 9.09 -0.20
N THR A 140 18.96 10.09 -0.94
CA THR A 140 19.68 9.91 -2.20
C THR A 140 20.85 8.92 -2.02
N GLY A 141 21.30 8.29 -3.10
CA GLY A 141 22.26 7.17 -3.05
C GLY A 141 23.58 7.40 -2.30
N GLN A 142 24.02 8.65 -2.08
CA GLN A 142 25.26 8.95 -1.36
C GLN A 142 25.15 8.83 0.16
N SER A 143 23.99 9.11 0.75
CA SER A 143 23.79 8.99 2.20
C SER A 143 23.80 7.53 2.65
N TRP A 144 23.41 6.62 1.76
CA TRP A 144 23.35 5.17 2.00
C TRP A 144 24.73 4.54 2.12
N LEU A 145 25.64 4.89 1.21
CA LEU A 145 27.05 4.48 1.27
C LEU A 145 27.74 4.93 2.56
N PHE A 146 27.40 6.13 3.05
CA PHE A 146 27.94 6.64 4.31
C PHE A 146 27.42 5.87 5.53
N PHE A 147 26.14 5.53 5.54
CA PHE A 147 25.54 4.67 6.55
C PHE A 147 26.18 3.28 6.56
N GLN A 148 26.38 2.69 5.38
CA GLN A 148 27.05 1.39 5.22
C GLN A 148 28.49 1.39 5.77
N ALA A 149 29.30 2.38 5.40
CA ALA A 149 30.67 2.50 5.89
C ALA A 149 30.75 2.69 7.42
N THR A 150 29.74 3.34 7.99
CA THR A 150 29.63 3.57 9.44
C THR A 150 29.27 2.28 10.18
N MET A 151 28.31 1.51 9.66
CA MET A 151 27.91 0.23 10.25
C MET A 151 29.08 -0.74 10.31
N ARG A 152 29.90 -0.82 9.25
CA ARG A 152 31.08 -1.69 9.22
C ARG A 152 32.10 -1.38 10.33
N LYS A 153 32.45 -0.11 10.51
CA LYS A 153 33.39 0.33 11.55
C LYS A 153 32.88 0.05 12.96
N LEU A 154 31.57 0.14 13.15
CA LEU A 154 30.92 -0.15 14.42
C LEU A 154 31.05 -1.62 14.78
N THR A 155 30.79 -2.50 13.82
CA THR A 155 30.94 -3.96 13.97
C THR A 155 32.34 -4.33 14.42
N GLU A 156 33.36 -3.78 13.75
CA GLU A 156 34.77 -4.00 14.08
C GLU A 156 35.08 -3.56 15.53
N LYS A 157 34.56 -2.40 15.96
CA LYS A 157 34.79 -1.88 17.31
C LYS A 157 34.08 -2.71 18.40
N VAL A 158 32.82 -3.07 18.19
CA VAL A 158 32.08 -3.93 19.14
C VAL A 158 32.80 -5.27 19.30
N GLN A 159 33.28 -5.86 18.20
CA GLN A 159 34.06 -7.10 18.26
C GLN A 159 35.38 -6.94 18.99
N GLN A 160 36.11 -5.86 18.73
CA GLN A 160 37.34 -5.56 19.46
C GLN A 160 37.08 -5.45 20.96
N GLN A 161 36.07 -4.68 21.37
CA GLN A 161 35.69 -4.55 22.78
C GLN A 161 35.31 -5.89 23.39
N VAL A 162 34.64 -6.76 22.63
CA VAL A 162 34.28 -8.11 23.08
C VAL A 162 35.51 -8.99 23.27
N GLN A 163 36.46 -8.96 22.34
CA GLN A 163 37.73 -9.69 22.46
C GLN A 163 38.55 -9.17 23.65
N GLU A 164 38.55 -7.86 23.89
CA GLU A 164 39.24 -7.21 25.01
C GLU A 164 38.59 -7.50 26.36
N ARG A 165 37.27 -7.79 26.40
CA ARG A 165 36.51 -8.07 27.63
C ARG A 165 36.83 -9.43 28.29
N LYS A 166 37.65 -10.30 27.68
CA LYS A 166 38.20 -11.55 28.27
C LYS A 166 37.17 -12.40 29.06
N GLY A 167 35.94 -12.52 28.55
CA GLY A 167 34.89 -13.34 29.17
C GLY A 167 34.06 -12.64 30.26
N ALA A 168 34.17 -11.33 30.44
CA ALA A 168 33.25 -10.57 31.29
C ALA A 168 31.83 -10.55 30.69
N PRO A 169 30.78 -10.75 31.50
CA PRO A 169 29.40 -10.78 31.00
C PRO A 169 28.98 -9.42 30.43
N PHE A 170 28.24 -9.45 29.32
CA PHE A 170 27.66 -8.25 28.72
C PHE A 170 26.67 -7.56 29.67
N LEU A 171 26.74 -6.23 29.73
CA LEU A 171 25.72 -5.44 30.42
C LEU A 171 24.42 -5.48 29.62
N TYR A 172 23.29 -5.26 30.30
CA TYR A 172 21.95 -5.24 29.67
C TYR A 172 21.89 -4.30 28.45
N PHE A 173 22.60 -3.17 28.51
CA PHE A 173 22.71 -2.21 27.42
C PHE A 173 23.43 -2.77 26.16
N ASP A 174 24.56 -3.45 26.33
CA ASP A 174 25.34 -3.99 25.21
C ASP A 174 24.51 -5.02 24.41
N LYS A 175 23.60 -5.72 25.09
CA LYS A 175 22.69 -6.73 24.52
C LYS A 175 21.66 -6.11 23.57
N GLY A 176 21.04 -4.98 23.94
CA GLY A 176 20.06 -4.29 23.10
C GLY A 176 20.66 -3.68 21.82
N LEU A 177 21.92 -3.24 21.88
CA LEU A 177 22.65 -2.69 20.74
C LEU A 177 22.97 -3.75 19.68
N LEU A 178 23.49 -4.89 20.12
CA LEU A 178 23.83 -6.02 19.25
C LEU A 178 22.60 -6.57 18.52
N MET A 179 21.43 -6.58 19.17
CA MET A 179 20.19 -7.00 18.50
C MET A 179 19.79 -6.05 17.36
N ASN A 180 19.76 -4.73 17.60
CA ASN A 180 19.37 -3.75 16.58
C ASN A 180 20.27 -3.84 15.35
N TYR A 181 21.56 -4.10 15.56
CA TYR A 181 22.51 -4.38 14.50
C TYR A 181 22.14 -5.63 13.68
N SER A 182 21.89 -6.76 14.35
CA SER A 182 21.57 -8.03 13.70
C SER A 182 20.28 -7.98 12.88
N LEU A 183 19.28 -7.26 13.37
CA LEU A 183 18.03 -6.99 12.65
C LEU A 183 18.28 -6.28 11.31
N MET A 184 19.09 -5.23 11.31
CA MET A 184 19.40 -4.44 10.11
C MET A 184 20.25 -5.24 9.10
N ALA A 185 21.18 -6.06 9.60
CA ALA A 185 22.00 -6.94 8.75
C ALA A 185 21.13 -7.98 8.02
N THR A 186 20.17 -8.61 8.70
CA THR A 186 19.31 -9.62 8.09
C THR A 186 18.25 -9.04 7.16
N TYR A 187 17.73 -7.84 7.45
CA TYR A 187 16.90 -7.10 6.49
C TYR A 187 17.61 -6.92 5.14
N HIS A 188 18.88 -6.52 5.18
CA HIS A 188 19.67 -6.33 3.97
C HIS A 188 19.86 -7.66 3.20
N CYS A 189 20.07 -8.77 3.92
CA CYS A 189 20.16 -10.11 3.33
C CYS A 189 18.85 -10.59 2.70
N LEU A 190 17.68 -10.19 3.24
CA LEU A 190 16.36 -10.55 2.72
C LEU A 190 15.96 -9.74 1.47
N VAL A 191 16.44 -8.49 1.34
CA VAL A 191 16.04 -7.57 0.27
C VAL A 191 17.02 -7.53 -0.92
N SER A 192 18.29 -7.91 -0.71
CA SER A 192 19.33 -7.79 -1.74
C SER A 192 19.52 -9.10 -2.51
N PHE A 193 19.07 -9.13 -3.76
CA PHE A 193 19.22 -10.29 -4.67
C PHE A 193 20.53 -10.30 -5.48
N GLU A 194 21.47 -9.36 -5.26
CA GLU A 194 22.71 -9.23 -6.05
C GLU A 194 23.96 -9.01 -5.19
N ASP A 195 25.15 -9.27 -5.77
CA ASP A 195 26.50 -9.38 -5.15
C ASP A 195 27.07 -8.10 -4.50
N THR A 196 26.25 -7.20 -3.99
CA THR A 196 26.72 -6.11 -3.12
C THR A 196 26.79 -6.59 -1.67
N PHE A 197 27.86 -7.34 -1.37
CA PHE A 197 28.22 -7.75 -0.01
C PHE A 197 28.65 -6.54 0.83
N LEU A 198 27.79 -6.10 1.75
CA LEU A 198 28.01 -4.91 2.57
C LEU A 198 28.14 -5.20 4.06
N VAL A 199 27.71 -6.38 4.51
CA VAL A 199 28.01 -6.92 5.84
C VAL A 199 28.67 -8.28 5.61
N ASP A 200 29.91 -8.42 6.08
CA ASP A 200 30.54 -9.72 6.13
C ASP A 200 29.84 -10.53 7.24
N VAL A 201 28.90 -11.38 6.82
CA VAL A 201 28.09 -12.22 7.72
C VAL A 201 28.99 -13.23 8.48
N GLU A 202 30.22 -13.46 8.01
CA GLU A 202 31.23 -14.27 8.70
C GLU A 202 31.93 -13.51 9.82
N LEU A 203 31.93 -12.18 9.84
CA LEU A 203 32.54 -11.41 10.93
C LEU A 203 31.80 -11.59 12.27
N TYR A 204 30.50 -11.88 12.27
CA TYR A 204 29.71 -12.01 13.50
C TYR A 204 29.98 -13.35 14.23
N ASP A 205 30.12 -13.39 15.56
CA ASP A 205 30.24 -14.66 16.29
C ASP A 205 29.01 -14.88 17.22
N PRO A 206 28.07 -15.78 16.87
CA PRO A 206 26.90 -16.05 17.71
C PRO A 206 27.26 -16.70 19.05
N LYS A 207 28.46 -17.30 19.20
CA LYS A 207 28.91 -17.93 20.45
C LYS A 207 29.08 -16.94 21.59
N LEU A 208 29.21 -15.65 21.27
CA LEU A 208 29.26 -14.55 22.25
C LEU A 208 28.00 -14.47 23.13
N PHE A 209 26.92 -15.13 22.72
CA PHE A 209 25.64 -15.08 23.39
C PHE A 209 25.24 -16.40 24.09
N ASP A 210 26.04 -17.47 23.96
CA ASP A 210 25.69 -18.79 24.50
C ASP A 210 25.74 -18.87 26.06
N ASN A 211 26.23 -17.83 26.74
CA ASN A 211 26.31 -17.75 28.21
C ASN A 211 25.28 -16.78 28.83
N ILE A 212 24.19 -16.45 28.13
CA ILE A 212 23.22 -15.42 28.55
C ILE A 212 22.21 -15.90 29.60
N ASP A 213 22.08 -17.21 29.80
CA ASP A 213 21.00 -17.84 30.57
C ASP A 213 21.11 -17.73 32.10
N ALA A 214 22.25 -17.26 32.62
CA ALA A 214 22.53 -17.37 34.04
C ALA A 214 22.05 -16.16 34.84
N ILE A 215 20.73 -15.91 34.90
CA ILE A 215 20.02 -15.05 35.87
C ILE A 215 18.48 -15.37 35.61
N THR A 216 17.62 -15.64 36.63
CA THR A 216 16.11 -15.54 36.91
C THR A 216 15.38 -14.17 37.35
N SER A 217 14.65 -13.43 36.48
CA SER A 217 13.77 -12.25 36.78
C SER A 217 12.96 -11.87 35.51
N GLN A 218 11.87 -11.10 35.59
CA GLN A 218 10.99 -10.79 34.42
C GLN A 218 11.72 -10.18 33.22
N VAL A 219 12.79 -9.42 33.46
CA VAL A 219 13.72 -8.87 32.45
C VAL A 219 14.40 -9.98 31.60
N ARG A 220 14.40 -11.21 32.09
CA ARG A 220 15.18 -12.35 31.58
C ARG A 220 14.42 -13.20 30.57
N ILE A 221 13.08 -13.30 30.70
CA ILE A 221 12.22 -13.87 29.64
C ILE A 221 12.36 -13.05 28.35
N ASN A 222 12.30 -11.72 28.49
CA ASN A 222 12.46 -10.81 27.36
C ASN A 222 13.85 -10.90 26.73
N SER A 223 14.90 -11.13 27.54
CA SER A 223 16.28 -11.28 27.06
C SER A 223 16.52 -12.62 26.35
N ALA A 224 15.88 -13.70 26.80
CA ALA A 224 15.99 -15.03 26.18
C ALA A 224 15.30 -15.06 24.80
N ILE A 225 14.08 -14.53 24.69
CA ILE A 225 13.39 -14.40 23.39
C ILE A 225 14.20 -13.53 22.43
N LEU A 226 14.78 -12.43 22.92
CA LEU A 226 15.70 -11.57 22.17
C LEU A 226 16.92 -12.32 21.64
N HIS A 227 17.50 -13.15 22.51
CA HIS A 227 18.67 -13.95 22.20
C HIS A 227 18.34 -14.96 21.10
N HIS A 228 17.27 -15.72 21.26
CA HIS A 228 16.81 -16.69 20.26
C HIS A 228 16.45 -15.99 18.94
N TYR A 229 15.80 -14.83 18.99
CA TYR A 229 15.48 -14.03 17.81
C TYR A 229 16.75 -13.59 17.07
N THR A 230 17.70 -13.00 17.79
CA THR A 230 18.97 -12.53 17.21
C THR A 230 19.79 -13.70 16.63
N LYS A 231 19.79 -14.84 17.32
CA LYS A 231 20.48 -16.06 16.89
C LYS A 231 19.83 -16.65 15.63
N TYR A 232 18.50 -16.69 15.58
CA TYR A 232 17.74 -17.11 14.41
C TYR A 232 18.06 -16.24 13.20
N VAL A 233 17.87 -14.93 13.35
CA VAL A 233 18.04 -13.90 12.32
C VAL A 233 19.44 -13.94 11.70
N ALA A 234 20.48 -14.15 12.52
CA ALA A 234 21.86 -14.27 12.06
C ALA A 234 22.14 -15.60 11.34
N ASN A 235 21.70 -16.72 11.92
CA ASN A 235 21.90 -18.04 11.33
C ASN A 235 21.15 -18.17 10.00
N PHE A 236 19.93 -17.64 9.95
CA PHE A 236 19.11 -17.56 8.74
C PHE A 236 19.81 -16.75 7.64
N ALA A 237 20.30 -15.55 7.95
CA ALA A 237 21.01 -14.72 6.97
C ALA A 237 22.22 -15.44 6.34
N ARG A 238 22.99 -16.19 7.14
CA ARG A 238 24.10 -17.01 6.63
C ARG A 238 23.64 -18.15 5.74
N LEU A 239 22.63 -18.88 6.19
CA LEU A 239 22.06 -19.99 5.45
C LEU A 239 21.54 -19.49 4.10
N HIS A 240 20.71 -18.45 4.12
CA HIS A 240 20.14 -17.82 2.92
C HIS A 240 21.22 -17.30 1.97
N HIS A 241 22.28 -16.70 2.51
CA HIS A 241 23.40 -16.24 1.72
C HIS A 241 24.13 -17.40 1.00
N LYS A 242 24.51 -18.44 1.76
CA LYS A 242 25.17 -19.63 1.21
C LYS A 242 24.29 -20.32 0.16
N ALA A 243 23.01 -20.48 0.47
CA ALA A 243 22.02 -21.07 -0.41
C ALA A 243 21.88 -20.29 -1.73
N THR A 244 21.75 -18.96 -1.66
CA THR A 244 21.61 -18.10 -2.84
C THR A 244 22.86 -18.16 -3.73
N LYS A 245 24.05 -18.10 -3.12
CA LYS A 245 25.32 -18.24 -3.83
C LYS A 245 25.40 -19.60 -4.54
N TRP A 246 25.04 -20.67 -3.83
CA TRP A 246 25.00 -22.02 -4.37
C TRP A 246 24.02 -22.13 -5.55
N VAL A 247 22.78 -21.63 -5.42
CA VAL A 247 21.77 -21.65 -6.50
C VAL A 247 22.31 -20.96 -7.76
N ARG A 248 22.98 -19.80 -7.63
CA ARG A 248 23.56 -19.11 -8.79
C ARG A 248 24.65 -19.95 -9.45
N GLN A 249 25.54 -20.55 -8.67
CA GLN A 249 26.60 -21.43 -9.18
C GLN A 249 26.01 -22.67 -9.85
N ALA A 250 25.01 -23.30 -9.22
CA ALA A 250 24.30 -24.46 -9.76
C ALA A 250 23.61 -24.11 -11.08
N ARG A 251 22.82 -23.02 -11.14
CA ARG A 251 22.17 -22.55 -12.38
C ARG A 251 23.18 -22.24 -13.48
N HIS A 252 24.31 -21.63 -13.15
CA HIS A 252 25.37 -21.33 -14.11
C HIS A 252 25.97 -22.61 -14.71
N VAL A 253 26.28 -23.61 -13.86
CA VAL A 253 26.83 -24.90 -14.31
C VAL A 253 25.79 -25.72 -15.09
N LEU A 254 24.51 -25.64 -14.69
CA LEU A 254 23.40 -26.30 -15.37
C LEU A 254 22.98 -25.59 -16.67
N ASN A 255 23.41 -24.34 -16.88
CA ASN A 255 23.28 -23.55 -18.11
C ASN A 255 21.86 -23.53 -18.70
N ASP A 256 20.88 -23.08 -17.90
CA ASP A 256 19.42 -23.06 -18.20
C ASP A 256 18.78 -24.40 -18.60
N ARG A 257 19.53 -25.52 -18.59
CA ARG A 257 19.02 -26.85 -18.99
C ARG A 257 17.91 -27.36 -18.07
N HIS A 258 17.89 -26.92 -16.81
CA HIS A 258 16.84 -27.25 -15.85
C HIS A 258 15.54 -26.46 -16.08
N LEU A 259 15.60 -25.38 -16.86
CA LEU A 259 14.48 -24.50 -17.23
C LEU A 259 13.99 -24.75 -18.67
N ALA A 260 14.57 -25.72 -19.38
CA ALA A 260 14.14 -26.11 -20.72
C ALA A 260 12.75 -26.78 -20.69
N ALA A 261 12.01 -26.71 -21.80
CA ALA A 261 10.69 -27.30 -21.94
C ALA A 261 10.67 -28.82 -21.70
N GLU A 262 11.80 -29.50 -21.95
CA GLU A 262 12.06 -30.88 -21.56
C GLU A 262 13.46 -30.94 -20.90
N PRO A 263 13.56 -30.85 -19.56
CA PRO A 263 14.85 -30.90 -18.88
C PRO A 263 15.47 -32.31 -18.95
N PRO A 264 16.81 -32.44 -18.92
CA PRO A 264 17.48 -33.73 -18.80
C PRO A 264 17.06 -34.47 -17.52
N PRO A 265 17.20 -35.81 -17.45
CA PRO A 265 16.90 -36.56 -16.23
C PRO A 265 17.69 -36.06 -15.01
N ASP A 266 17.06 -36.02 -13.84
CA ASP A 266 17.65 -35.52 -12.59
C ASP A 266 19.01 -36.19 -12.26
N GLU A 267 19.19 -37.47 -12.61
CA GLU A 267 20.46 -38.21 -12.44
C GLU A 267 21.62 -37.61 -13.25
N GLU A 268 21.35 -37.14 -14.46
CA GLU A 268 22.34 -36.49 -15.33
C GLU A 268 22.72 -35.11 -14.76
N LEU A 269 21.73 -34.35 -14.29
CA LEU A 269 21.94 -33.04 -13.68
C LEU A 269 22.71 -33.14 -12.36
N ARG A 270 22.40 -34.16 -11.53
CA ARG A 270 23.14 -34.47 -10.29
C ARG A 270 24.60 -34.82 -10.57
N LYS A 271 24.88 -35.58 -11.64
CA LYS A 271 26.25 -35.90 -12.04
C LYS A 271 27.04 -34.64 -12.41
N ILE A 272 26.44 -33.72 -13.15
CA ILE A 272 27.05 -32.43 -13.51
C ILE A 272 27.37 -31.60 -12.27
N LEU A 273 26.44 -31.50 -11.31
CA LEU A 273 26.68 -30.82 -10.04
C LEU A 273 27.78 -31.49 -9.21
N SER A 274 27.85 -32.82 -9.23
CA SER A 274 28.88 -33.60 -8.54
C SER A 274 30.27 -33.33 -9.10
N GLU A 275 30.42 -33.35 -10.43
CA GLU A 275 31.69 -33.04 -11.12
C GLU A 275 32.16 -31.60 -10.87
N ALA A 276 31.23 -30.66 -10.65
CA ALA A 276 31.53 -29.28 -10.27
C ALA A 276 31.78 -29.08 -8.76
N GLY A 277 31.66 -30.13 -7.94
CA GLY A 277 31.75 -30.05 -6.47
C GLY A 277 30.57 -29.37 -5.79
N LEU A 278 29.53 -29.01 -6.53
CA LEU A 278 28.35 -28.30 -6.03
C LEU A 278 27.36 -29.24 -5.34
N LEU A 279 27.33 -30.53 -5.69
CA LEU A 279 26.43 -31.50 -5.05
C LEU A 279 26.72 -31.61 -3.54
N GLN A 280 27.99 -31.87 -3.19
CA GLN A 280 28.45 -31.95 -1.80
C GLN A 280 28.25 -30.62 -1.05
N GLN A 281 28.56 -29.50 -1.70
CA GLN A 281 28.34 -28.17 -1.12
C GLN A 281 26.85 -27.91 -0.82
N GLY A 282 25.95 -28.35 -1.69
CA GLY A 282 24.50 -28.25 -1.48
C GLY A 282 24.05 -29.07 -0.26
N MET A 283 24.55 -30.31 -0.12
CA MET A 283 24.26 -31.17 1.04
C MET A 283 24.73 -30.52 2.36
N GLU A 284 25.94 -29.96 2.38
CA GLU A 284 26.46 -29.25 3.56
C GLU A 284 25.61 -28.03 3.94
N ILE A 285 25.02 -27.34 2.95
CA ILE A 285 24.10 -26.23 3.19
C ILE A 285 22.80 -26.74 3.83
N ILE A 286 22.23 -27.83 3.32
CA ILE A 286 21.03 -28.46 3.91
C ILE A 286 21.32 -28.92 5.34
N GLU A 287 22.44 -29.60 5.59
CA GLU A 287 22.83 -30.02 6.95
C GLU A 287 22.97 -28.82 7.89
N SER A 288 23.55 -27.70 7.40
CA SER A 288 23.67 -26.48 8.20
C SER A 288 22.34 -25.80 8.51
N SER A 289 21.27 -26.13 7.78
CA SER A 289 19.92 -25.61 8.04
C SER A 289 19.30 -26.16 9.32
N ALA A 290 19.70 -27.35 9.76
CA ALA A 290 19.22 -27.98 11.00
C ALA A 290 19.47 -27.08 12.22
N ALA A 291 20.63 -26.44 12.30
CA ALA A 291 20.95 -25.50 13.37
C ALA A 291 20.06 -24.23 13.34
N VAL A 292 19.51 -23.86 12.19
CA VAL A 292 18.57 -22.74 12.06
C VAL A 292 17.18 -23.18 12.52
N ILE A 293 16.75 -24.36 12.10
CA ILE A 293 15.48 -24.99 12.49
C ILE A 293 15.45 -25.21 14.01
N ASP A 294 16.52 -25.73 14.61
CA ASP A 294 16.61 -25.90 16.07
C ASP A 294 16.39 -24.58 16.82
N VAL A 295 16.95 -23.47 16.33
CA VAL A 295 16.74 -22.16 16.95
C VAL A 295 15.29 -21.68 16.75
N MET A 296 14.65 -22.00 15.62
CA MET A 296 13.24 -21.71 15.38
C MET A 296 12.30 -22.50 16.29
N GLU A 297 12.53 -23.81 16.46
CA GLU A 297 11.72 -24.63 17.35
C GLU A 297 11.87 -24.17 18.81
N ASN A 298 13.05 -23.68 19.19
CA ASN A 298 13.24 -23.04 20.49
C ASN A 298 12.48 -21.70 20.62
N LEU A 299 12.27 -20.96 19.53
CA LEU A 299 11.39 -19.78 19.53
C LEU A 299 9.91 -20.15 19.72
N ARG A 300 9.50 -21.35 19.31
CA ARG A 300 8.13 -21.86 19.50
C ARG A 300 7.82 -22.14 20.98
N GLY A 301 8.77 -22.76 21.69
CA GLY A 301 8.71 -23.06 23.14
C GLY A 301 7.89 -24.30 23.52
N ASP A 302 8.18 -24.90 24.69
CA ASP A 302 7.59 -26.17 25.20
C ASP A 302 6.12 -26.09 25.65
N SER A 303 5.49 -24.90 25.70
CA SER A 303 4.14 -24.71 26.23
C SER A 303 3.04 -24.66 25.15
N TYR A 304 3.30 -25.22 23.97
CA TYR A 304 2.34 -25.34 22.86
C TYR A 304 1.36 -26.53 23.10
N ASP A 305 0.85 -26.66 24.32
CA ASP A 305 -0.38 -27.43 24.57
C ASP A 305 -1.54 -26.45 24.39
N ASP A 306 -2.43 -26.77 23.44
CA ASP A 306 -3.54 -25.97 22.88
C ASP A 306 -4.59 -25.44 23.91
N ASP A 307 -4.35 -25.54 25.22
CA ASP A 307 -5.36 -25.26 26.26
C ASP A 307 -5.05 -24.10 27.22
N ASP A 308 -3.86 -23.48 27.17
CA ASP A 308 -3.57 -22.32 28.03
C ASP A 308 -3.80 -20.98 27.31
N GLU A 309 -4.92 -20.32 27.62
CA GLU A 309 -5.24 -18.91 27.33
C GLU A 309 -4.19 -17.87 27.85
N ALA A 310 -3.02 -18.33 28.26
CA ALA A 310 -2.14 -17.68 29.23
C ALA A 310 -0.73 -17.41 28.68
N ASP A 311 -0.61 -16.76 27.52
CA ASP A 311 0.39 -15.67 27.41
C ASP A 311 -0.03 -14.61 26.39
N LYS A 312 -1.17 -13.95 26.65
CA LYS A 312 -1.61 -12.72 25.95
C LYS A 312 -0.72 -11.51 26.29
N SER A 313 0.52 -11.72 26.72
CA SER A 313 1.48 -10.64 26.93
C SER A 313 1.97 -10.10 25.58
N ASP A 314 2.39 -8.83 25.57
CA ASP A 314 2.97 -8.17 24.38
C ASP A 314 4.18 -8.95 23.79
N PHE A 315 4.78 -9.85 24.57
CA PHE A 315 5.92 -10.68 24.18
C PHE A 315 5.51 -12.02 23.55
N GLY A 316 4.39 -12.62 23.96
CA GLY A 316 3.82 -13.81 23.29
C GLY A 316 3.45 -13.52 21.84
N ILE A 317 2.83 -12.35 21.59
CA ILE A 317 2.45 -11.85 20.26
C ILE A 317 3.67 -11.72 19.32
N LEU A 318 4.78 -11.19 19.83
CA LEU A 318 6.03 -11.07 19.06
C LEU A 318 6.62 -12.43 18.69
N ARG A 319 6.73 -13.30 19.69
CA ARG A 319 7.34 -14.62 19.54
C ARG A 319 6.64 -15.41 18.43
N GLU A 320 5.31 -15.36 18.43
CA GLU A 320 4.45 -15.91 17.39
C GLU A 320 4.69 -15.29 16.01
N ALA A 321 4.71 -13.95 15.91
CA ALA A 321 5.02 -13.26 14.65
C ALA A 321 6.39 -13.67 14.10
N PHE A 322 7.41 -13.77 14.94
CA PHE A 322 8.74 -14.14 14.49
C PHE A 322 8.85 -15.60 14.09
N TYR A 323 8.20 -16.53 14.79
CA TYR A 323 8.18 -17.93 14.41
C TYR A 323 7.56 -18.12 13.01
N HIS A 324 6.41 -17.51 12.74
CA HIS A 324 5.77 -17.61 11.43
C HIS A 324 6.55 -16.90 10.32
N PHE A 325 7.15 -15.75 10.61
CA PHE A 325 8.06 -15.08 9.69
C PHE A 325 9.30 -15.94 9.37
N SER A 326 9.77 -16.69 10.36
CA SER A 326 10.94 -17.57 10.22
C SER A 326 10.66 -18.76 9.30
N LEU A 327 9.47 -19.34 9.40
CA LEU A 327 9.00 -20.39 8.48
C LEU A 327 8.98 -19.88 7.04
N MET A 328 8.44 -18.68 6.83
CA MET A 328 8.43 -18.04 5.50
C MET A 328 9.84 -17.89 4.94
N GLY A 329 10.79 -17.44 5.76
CA GLY A 329 12.19 -17.28 5.38
C GLY A 329 12.85 -18.60 4.96
N ILE A 330 12.69 -19.68 5.76
CA ILE A 330 13.29 -20.98 5.44
C ILE A 330 12.70 -21.55 4.16
N THR A 331 11.37 -21.52 4.00
CA THR A 331 10.72 -21.96 2.76
C THR A 331 11.26 -21.20 1.55
N ARG A 332 11.42 -19.88 1.66
CA ARG A 332 12.00 -19.04 0.60
C ARG A 332 13.48 -19.33 0.35
N THR A 333 14.22 -19.85 1.30
CA THR A 333 15.65 -20.18 1.11
C THR A 333 15.84 -21.36 0.17
N PHE A 334 14.93 -22.34 0.25
CA PHE A 334 15.00 -23.58 -0.52
C PHE A 334 13.99 -23.67 -1.67
N TRP A 335 13.34 -22.55 -2.02
CA TRP A 335 12.28 -22.50 -3.04
C TRP A 335 12.72 -22.78 -4.48
N ASP A 336 14.02 -22.69 -4.77
CA ASP A 336 14.54 -22.85 -6.13
C ASP A 336 14.49 -24.33 -6.56
N PRO A 337 13.95 -24.66 -7.76
CA PRO A 337 13.86 -26.04 -8.23
C PRO A 337 15.19 -26.81 -8.24
N ALA A 338 16.33 -26.12 -8.33
CA ALA A 338 17.64 -26.77 -8.28
C ALA A 338 17.89 -27.53 -6.97
N TRP A 339 17.22 -27.16 -5.87
CA TRP A 339 17.35 -27.87 -4.58
C TRP A 339 16.82 -29.30 -4.62
N LYS A 340 15.87 -29.62 -5.51
CA LYS A 340 15.38 -30.99 -5.72
C LYS A 340 16.46 -31.96 -6.21
N LEU A 341 17.51 -31.42 -6.84
CA LEU A 341 18.67 -32.21 -7.22
C LEU A 341 19.53 -32.63 -6.02
N ILE A 342 19.35 -31.99 -4.87
CA ILE A 342 20.08 -32.31 -3.64
C ILE A 342 19.20 -33.14 -2.71
N ASP A 343 17.98 -32.68 -2.45
CA ASP A 343 17.02 -33.35 -1.58
C ASP A 343 15.60 -33.18 -2.14
N GLU A 344 14.93 -34.30 -2.36
CA GLU A 344 13.58 -34.34 -2.95
C GLU A 344 12.49 -33.96 -1.95
N ASP A 345 12.78 -34.04 -0.64
CA ASP A 345 11.83 -33.73 0.42
C ASP A 345 11.74 -32.21 0.71
N LEU A 346 12.54 -31.38 0.03
CA LEU A 346 12.50 -29.93 0.19
C LEU A 346 11.28 -29.29 -0.49
N PRO A 347 10.67 -28.27 0.14
CA PRO A 347 9.48 -27.60 -0.39
C PRO A 347 9.82 -26.82 -1.67
N HIS A 348 9.19 -27.21 -2.78
CA HIS A 348 9.28 -26.55 -4.08
C HIS A 348 8.02 -25.70 -4.32
N MET A 349 7.97 -24.94 -5.43
CA MET A 349 6.92 -23.93 -5.65
C MET A 349 5.48 -24.46 -5.54
N SER A 350 5.22 -25.72 -5.90
CA SER A 350 3.90 -26.36 -5.77
C SER A 350 3.57 -26.82 -4.36
N ASP A 351 4.59 -27.04 -3.54
CA ASP A 351 4.52 -27.72 -2.24
C ASP A 351 4.86 -26.76 -1.09
N MET A 352 4.94 -25.46 -1.38
CA MET A 352 5.19 -24.45 -0.36
C MET A 352 4.07 -24.50 0.68
N PRO A 353 4.39 -24.54 1.99
CA PRO A 353 3.40 -24.30 3.04
C PRO A 353 2.66 -22.99 2.79
N ASP A 354 1.50 -22.80 3.42
CA ASP A 354 0.66 -21.61 3.25
C ASP A 354 1.38 -20.33 3.72
N LEU A 355 2.29 -19.83 2.88
CA LEU A 355 3.10 -18.62 3.10
C LEU A 355 2.20 -17.40 3.26
N GLU A 356 1.04 -17.43 2.61
CA GLU A 356 0.03 -16.39 2.72
C GLU A 356 -0.67 -16.45 4.06
N GLY A 357 -1.02 -17.65 4.55
CA GLY A 357 -1.54 -17.87 5.90
C GLY A 357 -0.55 -17.50 6.99
N HIS A 358 0.73 -17.88 6.84
CA HIS A 358 1.79 -17.45 7.75
C HIS A 358 1.99 -15.93 7.70
N GLY A 359 2.01 -15.32 6.51
CA GLY A 359 2.12 -13.87 6.35
C GLY A 359 0.96 -13.10 6.96
N LEU A 360 -0.27 -13.63 6.83
CA LEU A 360 -1.46 -13.08 7.46
C LEU A 360 -1.38 -13.16 8.99
N PHE A 361 -0.93 -14.29 9.52
CA PHE A 361 -0.76 -14.47 10.96
C PHE A 361 0.27 -13.48 11.53
N VAL A 362 1.41 -13.34 10.85
CA VAL A 362 2.43 -12.33 11.19
C VAL A 362 1.81 -10.93 11.19
N LEU A 363 1.05 -10.59 10.15
CA LEU A 363 0.40 -9.29 10.00
C LEU A 363 -0.58 -8.99 11.15
N GLU A 364 -1.43 -9.95 11.52
CA GLU A 364 -2.40 -9.81 12.62
C GLU A 364 -1.71 -9.56 13.96
N ARG A 365 -0.60 -10.26 14.23
CA ARG A 365 0.19 -10.05 15.45
C ARG A 365 0.84 -8.68 15.48
N LEU A 366 1.36 -8.20 14.36
CA LEU A 366 1.95 -6.87 14.27
C LEU A 366 0.90 -5.76 14.37
N GLU A 367 -0.31 -5.95 13.83
CA GLU A 367 -1.43 -4.99 13.98
C GLU A 367 -1.85 -4.81 15.44
N GLN A 368 -1.84 -5.89 16.23
CA GLN A 368 -2.14 -5.84 17.67
C GLN A 368 -1.10 -5.04 18.46
N ARG A 369 0.19 -5.17 18.08
CA ARG A 369 1.30 -4.57 18.83
C ARG A 369 1.64 -3.14 18.41
N THR A 370 1.46 -2.80 17.13
CA THR A 370 1.87 -1.50 16.57
C THR A 370 1.31 -0.29 17.36
N PRO A 371 0.05 -0.27 17.84
CA PRO A 371 -0.49 0.84 18.64
C PRO A 371 0.25 1.16 19.94
N VAL A 372 0.93 0.19 20.55
CA VAL A 372 1.53 0.31 21.89
C VAL A 372 3.06 0.45 21.88
N VAL A 373 3.71 0.40 20.71
CA VAL A 373 5.16 0.51 20.56
C VAL A 373 5.60 1.81 19.88
N GLY A 374 6.70 2.40 20.36
CA GLY A 374 7.33 3.60 19.80
C GLY A 374 8.44 3.25 18.79
N LEU A 375 9.69 3.56 19.11
CA LEU A 375 10.86 3.27 18.27
C LEU A 375 11.00 1.78 17.92
N GLU A 376 10.56 0.89 18.81
CA GLU A 376 10.56 -0.56 18.62
C GLU A 376 9.75 -1.01 17.39
N SER A 377 8.72 -0.25 16.98
CA SER A 377 7.88 -0.58 15.82
C SER A 377 8.66 -0.65 14.49
N TRP A 378 9.83 -0.01 14.41
CA TRP A 378 10.73 -0.07 13.25
C TRP A 378 11.33 -1.45 13.02
N SER A 379 11.44 -2.26 14.07
CA SER A 379 11.87 -3.65 13.94
C SER A 379 10.93 -4.50 13.09
N TYR A 380 9.67 -4.08 12.99
CA TYR A 380 8.67 -4.77 12.19
C TYR A 380 8.78 -4.48 10.71
N LEU A 381 9.51 -3.45 10.29
CA LEU A 381 9.65 -3.12 8.86
C LEU A 381 10.19 -4.31 8.07
N VAL A 382 11.17 -5.01 8.63
CA VAL A 382 11.79 -6.20 8.03
C VAL A 382 10.75 -7.30 7.83
N VAL A 383 9.94 -7.52 8.86
CA VAL A 383 8.91 -8.54 8.91
C VAL A 383 7.79 -8.22 7.94
N LEU A 384 7.27 -6.98 7.99
CA LEU A 384 6.23 -6.48 7.11
C LEU A 384 6.65 -6.47 5.65
N MET A 385 7.91 -6.16 5.35
CA MET A 385 8.41 -6.21 3.98
C MET A 385 8.52 -7.64 3.47
N GLY A 386 8.98 -8.60 4.28
CA GLY A 386 8.92 -10.00 3.88
C GLY A 386 7.48 -10.49 3.70
N VAL A 387 6.55 -10.11 4.58
CA VAL A 387 5.12 -10.41 4.40
C VAL A 387 4.57 -9.80 3.10
N ALA A 388 4.92 -8.56 2.77
CA ALA A 388 4.49 -7.92 1.53
C ALA A 388 5.07 -8.58 0.27
N LEU A 389 6.32 -9.08 0.35
CA LEU A 389 6.96 -9.82 -0.75
C LEU A 389 6.28 -11.18 -1.00
N GLU A 390 5.83 -11.86 0.04
CA GLU A 390 5.11 -13.15 -0.10
C GLU A 390 3.62 -12.99 -0.40
N ALA A 391 3.01 -11.86 -0.02
CA ALA A 391 1.60 -11.61 -0.24
C ALA A 391 1.28 -11.55 -1.74
N LYS A 392 0.42 -12.44 -2.22
CA LYS A 392 -0.17 -12.38 -3.57
C LYS A 392 -1.49 -11.60 -3.58
N ARG A 393 -2.10 -11.43 -2.41
CA ARG A 393 -3.33 -10.68 -2.17
C ARG A 393 -3.09 -9.19 -1.91
N ASP A 394 -3.83 -8.36 -2.64
CA ASP A 394 -3.76 -6.90 -2.52
C ASP A 394 -4.22 -6.39 -1.14
N ASP A 395 -5.16 -7.08 -0.47
CA ASP A 395 -5.62 -6.67 0.85
C ASP A 395 -4.55 -6.84 1.94
N ILE A 396 -3.71 -7.89 1.84
CA ILE A 396 -2.57 -8.09 2.75
C ILE A 396 -1.51 -7.02 2.50
N ARG A 397 -1.18 -6.73 1.24
CA ARG A 397 -0.23 -5.66 0.87
C ARG A 397 -0.71 -4.28 1.32
N GLN A 398 -2.01 -4.02 1.23
CA GLN A 398 -2.61 -2.76 1.66
C GLN A 398 -2.58 -2.60 3.19
N ARG A 399 -2.89 -3.67 3.93
CA ARG A 399 -2.76 -3.69 5.40
C ARG A 399 -1.31 -3.49 5.84
N VAL A 400 -0.36 -4.16 5.17
CA VAL A 400 1.07 -3.88 5.36
C VAL A 400 1.38 -2.40 5.10
N ALA A 401 0.90 -1.82 4.01
CA ALA A 401 1.12 -0.40 3.70
C ALA A 401 0.53 0.54 4.77
N VAL A 402 -0.63 0.21 5.35
CA VAL A 402 -1.24 0.97 6.47
C VAL A 402 -0.36 0.88 7.71
N LEU A 403 0.13 -0.31 8.07
CA LEU A 403 1.04 -0.47 9.21
C LEU A 403 2.39 0.19 8.97
N LEU A 404 2.95 0.08 7.77
CA LEU A 404 4.15 0.82 7.38
C LEU A 404 3.89 2.31 7.54
N LYS A 405 2.76 2.84 7.09
CA LYS A 405 2.40 4.26 7.27
C LYS A 405 2.25 4.65 8.74
N ASP A 406 1.72 3.78 9.58
CA ASP A 406 1.58 4.03 11.03
C ASP A 406 2.95 3.98 11.74
N ILE A 407 3.79 2.98 11.43
CA ILE A 407 5.19 2.88 11.91
C ILE A 407 6.02 4.07 11.46
N LEU A 408 5.91 4.43 10.18
CA LEU A 408 6.52 5.62 9.60
C LEU A 408 5.96 6.89 10.25
N GLY A 409 4.66 6.97 10.52
CA GLY A 409 4.02 8.09 11.22
C GLY A 409 4.48 8.25 12.67
N LYS A 410 4.74 7.13 13.36
CA LYS A 410 5.28 7.07 14.73
C LYS A 410 6.76 7.39 14.78
N GLY A 411 7.51 7.00 13.74
CA GLY A 411 8.94 7.23 13.68
C GLY A 411 9.34 8.57 13.09
N PHE A 412 8.82 8.97 11.93
CA PHE A 412 9.19 10.21 11.28
C PHE A 412 8.13 10.64 10.27
N ALA A 413 7.51 11.79 10.48
CA ALA A 413 6.76 12.44 9.43
C ALA A 413 7.67 13.09 8.35
N ILE A 414 8.87 12.57 8.10
CA ILE A 414 9.82 13.14 7.15
C ILE A 414 9.94 12.30 5.85
N ALA A 415 9.70 10.99 5.80
CA ALA A 415 9.76 10.23 4.53
C ALA A 415 8.60 10.50 3.53
N GLY A 416 7.48 11.08 3.97
CA GLY A 416 6.25 11.20 3.17
C GLY A 416 6.18 12.31 2.12
N ALA A 417 7.22 13.14 1.97
CA ALA A 417 7.24 14.21 0.94
C ALA A 417 8.64 14.55 0.42
N LEU A 418 9.53 13.57 0.47
CA LEU A 418 10.48 13.40 -0.63
C LEU A 418 9.82 12.76 -1.87
N LEU A 419 8.66 12.08 -1.70
CA LEU A 419 7.92 11.47 -2.81
C LEU A 419 6.78 12.31 -3.40
N ALA A 420 6.59 13.56 -2.94
CA ALA A 420 5.46 14.38 -3.36
C ALA A 420 5.83 15.86 -3.51
N ASP A 421 6.83 16.20 -4.36
CA ASP A 421 6.82 17.48 -5.12
C ASP A 421 7.91 17.69 -6.21
N SER A 422 8.23 16.68 -7.03
CA SER A 422 9.18 16.86 -8.15
C SER A 422 8.57 16.64 -9.53
N PHE A 423 7.60 17.47 -9.94
CA PHE A 423 7.40 17.82 -11.36
C PHE A 423 6.78 19.23 -11.51
N PRO A 424 7.57 20.19 -12.01
CA PRO A 424 7.11 20.92 -13.19
C PRO A 424 8.06 20.67 -14.37
N ARG A 425 7.48 20.26 -15.50
CA ARG A 425 8.17 20.16 -16.79
C ARG A 425 8.62 21.55 -17.25
N THR A 426 9.92 21.75 -17.47
CA THR A 426 10.43 22.68 -18.52
C THR A 426 11.78 22.22 -19.07
N LYS A 427 11.95 22.40 -20.39
CA LYS A 427 13.07 21.95 -21.25
C LYS A 427 14.39 22.74 -21.01
N VAL A 428 15.53 22.01 -20.94
CA VAL A 428 16.91 22.19 -21.53
C VAL A 428 17.55 23.62 -21.54
N PRO A 429 18.86 23.89 -21.23
CA PRO A 429 20.11 23.17 -21.63
C PRO A 429 21.28 23.06 -20.61
N GLN A 430 22.23 22.13 -20.87
CA GLN A 430 23.61 22.13 -20.31
C GLN A 430 24.42 23.35 -20.78
N PRO A 431 25.35 23.92 -19.96
CA PRO A 431 26.76 23.55 -20.14
C PRO A 431 27.68 23.61 -18.88
N ALA A 432 28.68 22.73 -18.91
CA ALA A 432 30.10 22.85 -18.51
C ALA A 432 30.50 23.70 -17.28
N VAL A 433 30.90 23.02 -16.18
CA VAL A 433 32.19 23.25 -15.48
C VAL A 433 32.61 21.93 -14.82
N GLU A 434 33.57 21.26 -15.45
CA GLU A 434 34.40 20.21 -14.85
C GLU A 434 35.50 20.82 -13.96
N ASN A 435 36.06 19.96 -13.11
CA ASN A 435 37.41 19.99 -12.57
C ASN A 435 37.71 20.88 -11.35
N ARG A 436 37.75 20.24 -10.19
CA ARG A 436 38.99 19.92 -9.45
C ARG A 436 38.61 19.24 -8.14
N ILE A 437 38.83 17.91 -8.04
CA ILE A 437 39.12 17.13 -6.81
C ILE A 437 39.23 15.62 -7.14
N SER A 438 38.87 15.15 -8.35
CA SER A 438 38.91 13.71 -8.72
C SER A 438 40.24 13.18 -9.26
N GLN A 439 41.40 13.57 -8.73
CA GLN A 439 42.70 13.07 -9.24
C GLN A 439 43.54 12.24 -8.27
N ARG A 440 42.95 11.67 -7.21
CA ARG A 440 43.69 10.74 -6.31
C ARG A 440 43.01 9.41 -5.99
N ALA A 441 41.86 9.10 -6.57
CA ALA A 441 41.16 7.82 -6.33
C ALA A 441 41.09 6.88 -7.55
N ASP A 442 41.73 7.24 -8.67
CA ASP A 442 41.35 6.72 -10.00
C ASP A 442 42.23 5.60 -10.59
N ASN A 443 43.08 4.94 -9.79
CA ASN A 443 44.04 3.97 -10.32
C ASN A 443 43.88 2.51 -9.88
N GLN A 444 42.74 2.10 -9.30
CA GLN A 444 42.46 0.68 -9.05
C GLN A 444 41.07 0.17 -9.46
N ILE A 445 40.27 0.96 -10.17
CA ILE A 445 38.95 0.53 -10.64
C ILE A 445 38.86 0.86 -12.13
N LYS A 446 39.43 0.03 -13.00
CA LYS A 446 39.42 0.26 -14.46
C LYS A 446 39.11 -0.98 -15.31
N SER A 447 38.48 -2.01 -14.76
CA SER A 447 38.06 -3.17 -15.58
C SER A 447 36.64 -3.66 -15.32
N LEU A 448 35.78 -2.87 -14.69
CA LEU A 448 34.35 -3.13 -14.65
C LEU A 448 33.66 -1.84 -15.09
N ASP A 449 32.89 -1.95 -16.17
CA ASP A 449 31.98 -0.91 -16.64
C ASP A 449 30.84 -0.81 -15.62
N ILE A 450 31.12 -0.09 -14.52
CA ILE A 450 30.26 0.02 -13.34
C ILE A 450 29.10 0.99 -13.60
N ASP A 451 29.23 1.90 -14.55
CA ASP A 451 28.23 2.96 -14.80
C ASP A 451 27.00 2.47 -15.58
N SER A 452 27.05 1.31 -16.25
CA SER A 452 25.91 0.74 -16.98
C SER A 452 25.10 -0.30 -16.20
N TYR A 453 25.53 -0.69 -14.98
CA TYR A 453 24.91 -1.77 -14.20
C TYR A 453 24.56 -1.42 -12.76
N ILE A 454 24.84 -0.19 -12.30
CA ILE A 454 24.25 0.33 -11.07
C ILE A 454 22.84 0.84 -11.41
N LEU A 455 21.82 0.03 -11.18
CA LEU A 455 20.52 0.59 -10.83
C LEU A 455 20.63 1.10 -9.38
N PRO A 456 20.53 2.41 -9.14
CA PRO A 456 20.59 2.96 -7.80
C PRO A 456 19.29 2.57 -7.08
N LEU A 457 19.30 1.46 -6.35
CA LEU A 457 18.19 1.04 -5.51
C LEU A 457 18.21 1.86 -4.21
N SER A 458 17.78 3.11 -4.32
CA SER A 458 17.29 3.88 -3.19
C SER A 458 15.91 3.35 -2.76
N LEU A 459 15.52 3.54 -1.51
CA LEU A 459 14.13 3.32 -1.05
C LEU A 459 13.11 4.08 -1.92
N GLU A 460 13.53 5.18 -2.54
CA GLU A 460 12.80 5.94 -3.55
C GLU A 460 12.55 5.11 -4.82
N THR A 461 13.52 4.32 -5.28
CA THR A 461 13.40 3.43 -6.46
C THR A 461 12.55 2.19 -6.16
N LEU A 462 12.57 1.66 -4.93
CA LEU A 462 11.69 0.57 -4.48
C LEU A 462 10.27 1.04 -4.21
N ALA A 463 10.10 2.20 -3.57
CA ALA A 463 8.79 2.85 -3.44
C ALA A 463 8.26 3.23 -4.81
N THR A 464 9.10 3.71 -5.73
CA THR A 464 8.73 3.98 -7.12
C THR A 464 8.45 2.68 -7.87
N ALA A 465 9.13 1.55 -7.65
CA ALA A 465 8.76 0.26 -8.24
C ALA A 465 7.46 -0.33 -7.64
N LEU A 466 7.17 -0.01 -6.36
CA LEU A 466 5.92 -0.33 -5.66
C LEU A 466 4.78 0.64 -6.04
N PHE A 467 5.09 1.87 -6.49
CA PHE A 467 4.12 2.91 -6.91
C PHE A 467 3.97 3.06 -8.43
N THR A 468 4.96 2.64 -9.23
CA THR A 468 4.89 2.58 -10.69
C THR A 468 4.08 1.35 -11.03
N MET A 469 2.78 1.43 -10.81
CA MET A 469 1.75 0.94 -11.72
C MET A 469 0.39 1.59 -11.44
N SER A 470 0.24 2.51 -10.48
CA SER A 470 -1.02 3.26 -10.40
C SER A 470 -1.11 4.20 -11.60
N PRO A 471 -2.07 3.99 -12.53
CA PRO A 471 -2.15 4.81 -13.73
C PRO A 471 -2.38 6.29 -13.37
N PRO A 472 -2.02 7.24 -14.24
CA PRO A 472 -2.37 8.63 -14.01
C PRO A 472 -3.89 8.80 -13.90
N ILE A 473 -4.33 9.81 -13.16
CA ILE A 473 -5.74 10.19 -13.10
C ILE A 473 -6.25 10.47 -14.52
N CYS A 474 -7.37 9.87 -14.89
CA CYS A 474 -8.02 10.09 -16.17
C CYS A 474 -8.56 11.51 -16.24
N THR A 475 -8.00 12.33 -17.13
CA THR A 475 -8.45 13.69 -17.43
C THR A 475 -9.22 13.77 -18.75
N LYS A 476 -9.52 12.61 -19.37
CA LYS A 476 -10.22 12.54 -20.65
C LYS A 476 -11.63 13.11 -20.50
N THR A 477 -12.03 13.94 -21.46
CA THR A 477 -13.39 14.44 -21.60
C THR A 477 -13.97 14.01 -22.94
N PHE A 478 -15.30 13.95 -23.02
CA PHE A 478 -16.06 13.76 -24.25
C PHE A 478 -16.83 15.03 -24.54
N LYS A 479 -16.68 15.55 -25.76
CA LYS A 479 -17.40 16.74 -26.20
C LYS A 479 -18.84 16.37 -26.55
N LEU A 480 -19.79 17.00 -25.86
CA LEU A 480 -21.22 16.88 -26.13
C LEU A 480 -21.60 17.66 -27.40
N ASN A 481 -22.75 17.34 -28.00
CA ASN A 481 -23.25 17.98 -29.22
C ASN A 481 -23.55 19.49 -29.07
N ASN A 482 -23.71 19.98 -27.85
CA ASN A 482 -23.86 21.40 -27.51
C ASN A 482 -22.54 22.09 -27.12
N GLY A 483 -21.41 21.37 -27.19
CA GLY A 483 -20.08 21.89 -26.92
C GLY A 483 -19.60 21.79 -25.48
N LEU A 484 -20.45 21.36 -24.53
CA LEU A 484 -20.01 21.06 -23.16
C LEU A 484 -19.03 19.88 -23.15
N GLU A 485 -18.11 19.88 -22.19
CA GLU A 485 -17.21 18.75 -21.97
C GLU A 485 -17.72 17.88 -20.82
N LEU A 486 -17.91 16.60 -21.09
CA LEU A 486 -18.30 15.59 -20.11
C LEU A 486 -17.05 14.80 -19.69
N PRO A 487 -16.62 14.84 -18.41
CA PRO A 487 -15.55 13.97 -17.93
C PRO A 487 -15.84 12.50 -18.19
N ALA A 488 -14.84 11.75 -18.65
CA ALA A 488 -15.00 10.33 -19.00
C ALA A 488 -15.25 9.44 -17.78
N VAL A 489 -14.83 9.88 -16.59
CA VAL A 489 -15.05 9.17 -15.33
C VAL A 489 -15.77 10.10 -14.36
N GLY A 490 -16.89 9.64 -13.82
CA GLY A 490 -17.68 10.30 -12.80
C GLY A 490 -17.95 9.43 -11.59
N LEU A 491 -18.53 10.00 -10.54
CA LEU A 491 -18.97 9.27 -9.36
C LEU A 491 -20.49 9.07 -9.41
N GLY A 492 -20.93 7.81 -9.42
CA GLY A 492 -22.34 7.45 -9.28
C GLY A 492 -22.79 7.41 -7.82
N THR A 493 -24.00 7.89 -7.54
CA THR A 493 -24.53 8.03 -6.16
C THR A 493 -25.72 7.11 -5.83
N TRP A 494 -25.98 6.10 -6.66
CA TRP A 494 -27.04 5.10 -6.46
C TRP A 494 -26.85 4.26 -5.18
N GLN A 495 -27.98 3.92 -4.53
CA GLN A 495 -28.03 3.25 -3.22
C GLN A 495 -27.12 3.95 -2.21
N GLY A 496 -27.55 5.14 -1.80
CA GLY A 496 -26.87 5.95 -0.80
C GLY A 496 -26.45 5.16 0.45
N SER A 497 -25.64 5.79 1.29
CA SER A 497 -25.39 5.24 2.62
C SER A 497 -26.51 5.69 3.55
N ASP A 498 -26.95 4.82 4.47
CA ASP A 498 -27.78 5.23 5.62
C ASP A 498 -27.05 6.31 6.45
N ASP A 499 -25.72 6.38 6.33
CA ASP A 499 -24.89 7.46 6.85
C ASP A 499 -24.73 8.58 5.81
N SER A 500 -25.61 9.58 5.90
CA SER A 500 -25.55 10.79 5.06
C SER A 500 -24.22 11.53 5.16
N LYS A 501 -23.52 11.46 6.31
CA LYS A 501 -22.23 12.15 6.50
C LYS A 501 -21.11 11.41 5.78
N ALA A 502 -21.06 10.08 5.91
CA ALA A 502 -20.09 9.26 5.16
C ALA A 502 -20.26 9.42 3.65
N MET A 503 -21.51 9.54 3.18
CA MET A 503 -21.79 9.81 1.77
C MET A 503 -21.31 11.21 1.34
N GLU A 504 -21.62 12.26 2.12
CA GLU A 504 -21.13 13.62 1.85
C GLU A 504 -19.59 13.64 1.76
N ASP A 505 -18.92 13.02 2.72
CA ASP A 505 -17.46 12.94 2.78
C ASP A 505 -16.86 12.15 1.61
N SER A 506 -17.57 11.12 1.11
CA SER A 506 -17.14 10.36 -0.07
C SER A 506 -17.19 11.19 -1.36
N VAL A 507 -18.22 12.03 -1.52
CA VAL A 507 -18.35 12.93 -2.69
C VAL A 507 -17.30 14.04 -2.61
N ILE A 508 -17.09 14.65 -1.44
CA ILE A 508 -16.01 15.63 -1.20
C ILE A 508 -14.66 15.00 -1.52
N HIS A 509 -14.43 13.78 -1.04
CA HIS A 509 -13.19 13.06 -1.31
C HIS A 509 -13.00 12.79 -2.81
N ALA A 510 -14.03 12.35 -3.53
CA ALA A 510 -13.93 12.16 -4.98
C ALA A 510 -13.55 13.45 -5.72
N LEU A 511 -14.19 14.58 -5.38
CA LEU A 511 -13.87 15.88 -5.97
C LEU A 511 -12.41 16.29 -5.69
N ASN A 512 -11.93 16.04 -4.47
CA ASN A 512 -10.54 16.28 -4.08
C ASN A 512 -9.55 15.33 -4.75
N SER A 513 -9.98 14.11 -5.10
CA SER A 513 -9.19 13.11 -5.82
C SER A 513 -9.20 13.27 -7.34
N GLY A 514 -9.81 14.34 -7.85
CA GLY A 514 -9.77 14.73 -9.27
C GLY A 514 -11.03 14.45 -10.07
N TYR A 515 -12.09 13.91 -9.46
CA TYR A 515 -13.38 13.78 -10.15
C TYR A 515 -13.96 15.16 -10.46
N ARG A 516 -14.58 15.28 -11.63
CA ARG A 516 -15.29 16.49 -12.07
C ARG A 516 -16.69 16.18 -12.63
N LEU A 517 -17.15 14.94 -12.49
CA LEU A 517 -18.49 14.50 -12.87
C LEU A 517 -19.15 13.81 -11.69
N ILE A 518 -20.31 14.30 -11.25
CA ILE A 518 -21.15 13.69 -10.22
C ILE A 518 -22.49 13.33 -10.84
N ASP A 519 -22.85 12.04 -10.79
CA ASP A 519 -24.14 11.53 -11.24
C ASP A 519 -25.05 11.20 -10.05
N THR A 520 -26.27 11.76 -10.08
CA THR A 520 -27.32 11.52 -9.09
C THR A 520 -28.69 11.41 -9.76
N ALA A 521 -29.76 11.26 -8.98
CA ALA A 521 -31.14 11.31 -9.46
C ALA A 521 -32.09 11.57 -8.29
N GLN A 522 -33.28 12.08 -8.59
CA GLN A 522 -34.34 12.29 -7.60
C GLN A 522 -34.72 11.01 -6.86
N LEU A 523 -34.86 9.90 -7.59
CA LEU A 523 -35.19 8.59 -7.01
C LEU A 523 -34.16 8.14 -5.96
N TYR A 524 -32.92 8.63 -6.05
CA TYR A 524 -31.84 8.15 -5.19
C TYR A 524 -32.00 8.67 -3.76
N GLY A 525 -32.78 9.75 -3.56
CA GLY A 525 -33.09 10.30 -2.25
C GLY A 525 -31.91 10.96 -1.54
N VAL A 526 -30.89 11.37 -2.30
CA VAL A 526 -29.58 11.84 -1.77
C VAL A 526 -29.10 13.14 -2.44
N GLU A 527 -29.96 13.80 -3.23
CA GLU A 527 -29.61 15.05 -3.90
C GLU A 527 -29.23 16.14 -2.89
N ASP A 528 -29.84 16.17 -1.71
CA ASP A 528 -29.50 17.11 -0.64
C ASP A 528 -28.07 16.90 -0.12
N VAL A 529 -27.65 15.63 0.01
CA VAL A 529 -26.30 15.24 0.44
C VAL A 529 -25.29 15.63 -0.64
N VAL A 530 -25.58 15.32 -1.91
CA VAL A 530 -24.73 15.69 -3.05
C VAL A 530 -24.56 17.20 -3.14
N GLY A 531 -25.65 17.95 -2.98
CA GLY A 531 -25.64 19.40 -2.97
C GLY A 531 -24.78 20.00 -1.86
N ARG A 532 -24.88 19.47 -0.63
CA ARG A 532 -23.99 19.84 0.48
C ARG A 532 -22.53 19.53 0.16
N ALA A 533 -22.24 18.34 -0.33
CA ALA A 533 -20.88 17.93 -0.67
C ALA A 533 -20.24 18.84 -1.72
N ILE A 534 -20.98 19.18 -2.79
CA ILE A 534 -20.50 20.09 -3.84
C ILE A 534 -20.12 21.44 -3.24
N ARG A 535 -21.01 22.06 -2.45
CA ARG A 535 -20.73 23.36 -1.80
C ARG A 535 -19.58 23.30 -0.79
N ASN A 536 -19.44 22.18 -0.08
CA ASN A 536 -18.44 21.99 0.97
C ASN A 536 -17.10 21.48 0.45
N SER A 537 -17.02 21.08 -0.83
CA SER A 537 -15.83 20.46 -1.41
C SER A 537 -14.63 21.41 -1.55
N GLY A 538 -14.88 22.71 -1.67
CA GLY A 538 -13.86 23.70 -2.01
C GLY A 538 -13.50 23.75 -3.50
N VAL A 539 -14.12 22.91 -4.35
CA VAL A 539 -13.95 22.94 -5.81
C VAL A 539 -14.95 23.94 -6.42
N PRO A 540 -14.53 24.83 -7.34
CA PRO A 540 -15.44 25.77 -7.99
C PRO A 540 -16.60 25.06 -8.70
N ARG A 541 -17.83 25.58 -8.55
CA ARG A 541 -19.05 24.96 -9.10
C ARG A 541 -18.96 24.79 -10.61
N GLU A 542 -18.35 25.73 -11.31
CA GLU A 542 -18.14 25.74 -12.75
C GLU A 542 -17.19 24.64 -13.25
N GLU A 543 -16.38 24.05 -12.38
CA GLU A 543 -15.52 22.91 -12.71
C GLU A 543 -16.25 21.56 -12.55
N ILE A 544 -17.38 21.51 -11.86
CA ILE A 544 -18.09 20.27 -11.55
C ILE A 544 -19.25 20.09 -12.52
N THR A 545 -19.23 19.04 -13.33
CA THR A 545 -20.38 18.61 -14.12
C THR A 545 -21.34 17.81 -13.24
N VAL A 546 -22.54 18.34 -13.02
CA VAL A 546 -23.60 17.66 -12.27
C VAL A 546 -24.64 17.09 -13.22
N VAL A 547 -24.85 15.78 -13.15
CA VAL A 547 -25.90 15.05 -13.88
C VAL A 547 -26.96 14.62 -12.90
N THR A 548 -28.23 14.97 -13.16
CA THR A 548 -29.37 14.42 -12.43
C THR A 548 -30.51 14.05 -13.35
N LYS A 549 -31.49 13.32 -12.80
CA LYS A 549 -32.58 12.68 -13.54
C LYS A 549 -33.86 12.71 -12.73
N PHE A 550 -34.98 12.86 -13.43
CA PHE A 550 -36.32 12.71 -12.85
C PHE A 550 -36.91 11.33 -13.13
N TRP A 551 -37.78 10.86 -12.23
CA TRP A 551 -38.44 9.56 -12.34
C TRP A 551 -39.74 9.61 -13.17
N GLY A 552 -40.30 8.44 -13.50
CA GLY A 552 -41.48 8.28 -14.35
C GLY A 552 -42.70 9.13 -13.96
N GLU A 553 -42.87 9.44 -12.67
CA GLU A 553 -43.98 10.26 -12.16
C GLU A 553 -43.93 11.73 -12.60
N TRP A 554 -42.75 12.21 -13.01
CA TRP A 554 -42.51 13.61 -13.41
C TRP A 554 -42.52 13.84 -14.92
N HIS A 555 -42.85 12.82 -15.72
CA HIS A 555 -42.91 12.96 -17.19
C HIS A 555 -43.89 14.04 -17.67
N HIS A 556 -44.95 14.29 -16.90
CA HIS A 556 -45.96 15.30 -17.21
C HIS A 556 -45.47 16.74 -16.94
N ASP A 557 -44.48 16.92 -16.05
CA ASP A 557 -43.96 18.23 -15.67
C ASP A 557 -42.44 18.20 -15.34
N PRO A 558 -41.58 18.08 -16.38
CA PRO A 558 -40.13 18.09 -16.19
C PRO A 558 -39.60 19.42 -15.63
N ALA A 559 -40.34 20.53 -15.78
CA ALA A 559 -39.93 21.84 -15.30
C ALA A 559 -39.97 21.90 -13.77
N THR A 560 -41.06 21.41 -13.16
CA THR A 560 -41.15 21.28 -11.70
C THR A 560 -40.10 20.30 -11.18
N ALA A 561 -39.88 19.19 -11.88
CA ALA A 561 -38.85 18.22 -11.50
C ALA A 561 -37.44 18.85 -11.47
N LEU A 562 -37.05 19.61 -12.51
CA LEU A 562 -35.78 20.33 -12.51
C LEU A 562 -35.67 21.30 -11.31
N GLN A 563 -36.73 22.04 -11.02
CA GLN A 563 -36.75 22.99 -9.92
C GLN A 563 -36.59 22.30 -8.56
N ILE A 564 -37.26 21.15 -8.34
CA ILE A 564 -37.10 20.34 -7.13
C ILE A 564 -35.65 19.93 -6.93
N SER A 565 -34.98 19.45 -7.98
CA SER A 565 -33.57 19.04 -7.88
C SER A 565 -32.65 20.22 -7.59
N LEU A 566 -32.86 21.38 -8.21
CA LEU A 566 -32.10 22.61 -7.93
C LEU A 566 -32.26 23.05 -6.47
N ASP A 567 -33.49 23.08 -5.97
CA ASP A 567 -33.81 23.49 -4.60
C ASP A 567 -33.24 22.50 -3.58
N THR A 568 -33.41 21.21 -3.83
CA THR A 568 -32.92 20.13 -2.95
C THR A 568 -31.40 20.14 -2.86
N MET A 569 -30.72 20.24 -4.01
CA MET A 569 -29.28 20.33 -4.05
C MET A 569 -28.77 21.70 -3.62
N GLY A 570 -29.60 22.75 -3.58
CA GLY A 570 -29.19 24.15 -3.39
C GLY A 570 -28.15 24.60 -4.41
N LEU A 571 -28.42 24.39 -5.70
CA LEU A 571 -27.58 24.78 -6.83
C LEU A 571 -28.35 25.71 -7.77
N ASP A 572 -27.64 26.63 -8.44
CA ASP A 572 -28.26 27.57 -9.39
C ASP A 572 -28.57 26.95 -10.76
N TYR A 573 -27.82 25.91 -11.14
CA TYR A 573 -27.99 25.21 -12.40
C TYR A 573 -27.56 23.73 -12.34
N ILE A 574 -28.12 22.94 -13.26
CA ILE A 574 -27.71 21.56 -13.57
C ILE A 574 -26.98 21.53 -14.92
N ASP A 575 -25.91 20.74 -15.04
CA ASP A 575 -25.14 20.65 -16.29
C ASP A 575 -25.84 19.74 -17.31
N VAL A 576 -26.29 18.55 -16.88
CA VAL A 576 -27.10 17.66 -17.73
C VAL A 576 -28.29 17.10 -16.97
N PHE A 577 -29.50 17.36 -17.48
CA PHE A 577 -30.75 16.84 -16.91
C PHE A 577 -31.32 15.71 -17.78
N LEU A 578 -31.56 14.54 -17.17
CA LEU A 578 -31.92 13.32 -17.88
C LEU A 578 -33.37 12.88 -17.64
N MET A 579 -34.02 12.41 -18.69
CA MET A 579 -35.18 11.52 -18.57
C MET A 579 -34.67 10.13 -18.15
N HIS A 580 -34.98 9.68 -16.94
CA HIS A 580 -34.34 8.48 -16.37
C HIS A 580 -34.75 7.19 -17.09
N TRP A 581 -35.99 7.10 -17.56
CA TRP A 581 -36.51 5.98 -18.34
C TRP A 581 -37.51 6.49 -19.38
N PRO A 582 -37.74 5.79 -20.51
CA PRO A 582 -38.73 6.21 -21.51
C PRO A 582 -40.18 6.01 -21.06
N TRP A 583 -40.43 5.14 -20.09
CA TRP A 583 -41.76 4.87 -19.56
C TRP A 583 -42.15 5.87 -18.47
N ALA A 584 -43.46 6.02 -18.24
CA ALA A 584 -44.02 7.03 -17.33
C ALA A 584 -45.03 6.41 -16.36
N THR A 585 -45.27 7.10 -15.25
CA THR A 585 -46.38 6.81 -14.34
C THR A 585 -47.18 8.09 -14.09
N THR A 586 -48.47 7.98 -13.76
CA THR A 586 -49.21 9.14 -13.27
C THR A 586 -48.66 9.62 -11.93
N PRO A 587 -48.89 10.89 -11.54
CA PRO A 587 -48.41 11.40 -10.26
C PRO A 587 -49.01 10.68 -9.06
N ALA A 588 -48.38 10.82 -7.89
CA ALA A 588 -48.96 10.38 -6.64
C ALA A 588 -50.32 11.10 -6.37
N PRO A 589 -51.31 10.43 -5.75
CA PRO A 589 -51.23 9.09 -5.17
C PRO A 589 -51.50 7.94 -6.16
N GLU A 590 -51.94 8.22 -7.38
CA GLU A 590 -52.39 7.18 -8.32
C GLU A 590 -51.25 6.27 -8.78
N LYS A 591 -50.10 6.84 -9.16
CA LYS A 591 -48.91 6.09 -9.62
C LYS A 591 -49.24 5.01 -10.67
N LYS A 592 -50.24 5.26 -11.51
CA LYS A 592 -50.65 4.33 -12.55
C LYS A 592 -49.56 4.25 -13.60
N VAL A 593 -49.11 3.05 -13.91
CA VAL A 593 -48.17 2.77 -14.99
C VAL A 593 -48.82 3.05 -16.34
N LEU A 594 -48.12 3.78 -17.20
CA LEU A 594 -48.61 4.18 -18.51
C LEU A 594 -48.00 3.31 -19.61
N LYS A 595 -48.85 2.84 -20.53
CA LYS A 595 -48.40 2.17 -21.75
C LYS A 595 -47.68 3.17 -22.65
N LYS A 596 -46.83 2.68 -23.56
CA LYS A 596 -46.02 3.50 -24.48
C LYS A 596 -46.78 4.62 -25.21
N TRP A 597 -48.04 4.38 -25.57
CA TRP A 597 -48.90 5.33 -26.30
C TRP A 597 -49.84 6.16 -25.40
N GLU A 598 -49.83 5.94 -24.09
CA GLU A 598 -50.59 6.78 -23.15
C GLU A 598 -49.80 8.04 -22.80
N SER A 599 -50.50 9.17 -22.70
CA SER A 599 -49.89 10.47 -22.37
C SER A 599 -49.62 10.60 -20.86
N PRO A 600 -48.50 11.21 -20.45
CA PRO A 600 -47.44 11.77 -21.31
C PRO A 600 -46.54 10.69 -21.91
N THR A 601 -46.40 10.74 -23.22
CA THR A 601 -45.42 9.93 -23.96
C THR A 601 -44.01 10.50 -23.78
N PHE A 602 -42.97 9.69 -23.96
CA PHE A 602 -41.58 10.17 -23.90
C PHE A 602 -41.27 11.30 -24.91
N ILE A 603 -41.98 11.36 -26.04
CA ILE A 603 -41.84 12.44 -27.03
C ILE A 603 -42.43 13.75 -26.49
N GLU A 604 -43.60 13.70 -25.86
CA GLU A 604 -44.22 14.87 -25.22
C GLU A 604 -43.38 15.37 -24.03
N THR A 605 -42.84 14.44 -23.24
CA THR A 605 -41.88 14.75 -22.18
C THR A 605 -40.63 15.44 -22.75
N TRP A 606 -40.04 14.91 -23.83
CA TRP A 606 -38.86 15.50 -24.45
C TRP A 606 -39.12 16.91 -24.98
N LYS A 607 -40.23 17.13 -25.70
CA LYS A 607 -40.65 18.47 -26.17
C LYS A 607 -40.81 19.48 -25.01
N SER A 608 -41.13 18.99 -23.81
CA SER A 608 -41.16 19.80 -22.59
C SER A 608 -39.76 20.06 -22.03
N MET A 609 -38.87 19.06 -22.06
CA MET A 609 -37.47 19.18 -21.65
C MET A 609 -36.66 20.13 -22.55
N GLU A 610 -36.93 20.17 -23.87
CA GLU A 610 -36.26 21.07 -24.81
C GLU A 610 -36.39 22.55 -24.40
N LYS A 611 -37.50 22.91 -23.76
CA LYS A 611 -37.77 24.26 -23.26
C LYS A 611 -36.99 24.61 -21.98
N LEU A 612 -36.38 23.62 -21.33
CA LEU A 612 -35.61 23.82 -20.09
C LEU A 612 -34.17 24.28 -20.36
N VAL A 613 -33.66 24.06 -21.57
CA VAL A 613 -32.28 24.43 -21.92
C VAL A 613 -32.09 25.94 -21.78
N GLY A 614 -31.19 26.34 -20.89
CA GLY A 614 -31.00 27.73 -20.52
C GLY A 614 -30.13 27.90 -19.26
N PRO A 615 -30.25 29.02 -18.53
CA PRO A 615 -29.39 29.33 -17.40
C PRO A 615 -29.44 28.29 -16.27
N LYS A 616 -30.59 27.65 -16.05
CA LYS A 616 -30.80 26.65 -14.99
C LYS A 616 -30.49 25.21 -15.39
N CYS A 617 -30.43 24.92 -16.70
CA CYS A 617 -30.18 23.59 -17.23
C CYS A 617 -29.38 23.71 -18.53
N ARG A 618 -28.08 23.40 -18.47
CA ARG A 618 -27.18 23.63 -19.60
C ARG A 618 -27.39 22.66 -20.75
N SER A 619 -27.79 21.43 -20.43
CA SER A 619 -27.99 20.35 -21.38
C SER A 619 -29.07 19.39 -20.93
N ILE A 620 -29.69 18.72 -21.91
CA ILE A 620 -30.64 17.64 -21.66
C ILE A 620 -30.18 16.35 -22.33
N GLY A 621 -30.60 15.22 -21.77
CA GLY A 621 -30.30 13.89 -22.29
C GLY A 621 -31.33 12.86 -21.83
N VAL A 622 -31.09 11.61 -22.21
CA VAL A 622 -31.96 10.49 -21.87
C VAL A 622 -31.19 9.39 -21.17
N SER A 623 -31.90 8.44 -20.58
CA SER A 623 -31.33 7.24 -20.00
C SER A 623 -32.20 6.03 -20.36
N ASN A 624 -31.54 4.92 -20.69
CA ASN A 624 -32.14 3.64 -21.08
C ASN A 624 -32.92 3.67 -22.40
N PHE A 625 -32.42 4.45 -23.38
CA PHE A 625 -32.97 4.50 -24.74
C PHE A 625 -32.16 3.61 -25.68
N MET A 626 -32.77 2.53 -26.18
CA MET A 626 -32.18 1.70 -27.25
C MET A 626 -32.41 2.34 -28.63
N PRO A 627 -31.71 1.90 -29.71
CA PRO A 627 -31.76 2.56 -31.01
C PRO A 627 -33.19 2.71 -31.56
N LYS A 628 -34.05 1.71 -31.36
CA LYS A 628 -35.47 1.75 -31.74
C LYS A 628 -36.21 2.95 -31.13
N VAL A 629 -36.09 3.13 -29.81
CA VAL A 629 -36.76 4.21 -29.08
C VAL A 629 -36.08 5.56 -29.36
N MET A 630 -34.75 5.57 -29.51
CA MET A 630 -34.00 6.76 -29.88
C MET A 630 -34.38 7.27 -31.28
N ASP A 631 -34.56 6.39 -32.27
CA ASP A 631 -35.00 6.77 -33.62
C ASP A 631 -36.42 7.35 -33.62
N GLU A 632 -37.33 6.84 -32.77
CA GLU A 632 -38.65 7.43 -32.59
C GLU A 632 -38.55 8.85 -32.00
N LEU A 633 -37.66 9.05 -31.01
CA LEU A 633 -37.42 10.36 -30.42
C LEU A 633 -36.82 11.35 -31.43
N LEU A 634 -35.77 10.95 -32.14
CA LEU A 634 -35.00 11.82 -33.04
C LEU A 634 -35.81 12.33 -34.24
N LYS A 635 -36.91 11.65 -34.61
CA LYS A 635 -37.84 12.15 -35.64
C LYS A 635 -38.58 13.41 -35.22
N GLU A 636 -38.81 13.56 -33.92
CA GLU A 636 -39.64 14.61 -33.32
C GLU A 636 -38.82 15.63 -32.53
N ALA A 637 -37.58 15.30 -32.17
CA ALA A 637 -36.68 16.15 -31.41
C ALA A 637 -36.12 17.30 -32.25
N THR A 638 -36.19 18.50 -31.70
CA THR A 638 -35.47 19.68 -32.19
C THR A 638 -34.05 19.73 -31.63
N ILE A 639 -33.87 19.35 -30.36
CA ILE A 639 -32.58 19.22 -29.69
C ILE A 639 -32.24 17.74 -29.61
N VAL A 640 -31.14 17.35 -30.25
CA VAL A 640 -30.60 15.99 -30.14
C VAL A 640 -30.12 15.74 -28.70
N PRO A 641 -30.51 14.63 -28.03
CA PRO A 641 -30.04 14.33 -26.69
C PRO A 641 -28.51 14.37 -26.60
N ALA A 642 -27.96 15.11 -25.63
CA ALA A 642 -26.50 15.21 -25.51
C ALA A 642 -25.87 13.92 -24.98
N VAL A 643 -26.60 13.22 -24.11
CA VAL A 643 -26.17 12.00 -23.44
C VAL A 643 -27.27 10.95 -23.52
N ASN A 644 -26.88 9.69 -23.67
CA ASN A 644 -27.71 8.52 -23.40
C ASN A 644 -27.04 7.65 -22.32
N GLN A 645 -27.59 7.66 -21.11
CA GLN A 645 -27.06 6.87 -20.00
C GLN A 645 -27.71 5.48 -19.96
N VAL A 646 -26.96 4.40 -20.13
CA VAL A 646 -27.50 3.04 -20.31
C VAL A 646 -26.74 2.00 -19.49
N GLU A 647 -27.39 0.86 -19.24
CA GLU A 647 -26.73 -0.30 -18.65
C GLU A 647 -25.69 -0.80 -19.64
N LEU A 648 -24.43 -0.83 -19.26
CA LEU A 648 -23.38 -1.29 -20.16
C LEU A 648 -22.24 -1.91 -19.36
N HIS A 649 -21.95 -3.17 -19.64
CA HIS A 649 -20.87 -3.93 -19.01
C HIS A 649 -20.54 -5.12 -19.91
N ALA A 650 -19.56 -5.95 -19.54
CA ALA A 650 -19.08 -7.02 -20.40
C ALA A 650 -20.13 -8.06 -20.83
N PHE A 651 -21.14 -8.32 -19.98
CA PHE A 651 -22.24 -9.25 -20.28
C PHE A 651 -23.42 -8.61 -21.02
N ASN A 652 -23.41 -7.28 -21.14
CA ASN A 652 -24.34 -6.47 -21.93
C ASN A 652 -23.57 -5.32 -22.62
N PRO A 653 -22.71 -5.64 -23.60
CA PRO A 653 -21.70 -4.71 -24.08
C PRO A 653 -22.25 -3.61 -24.99
N ASN A 654 -23.48 -3.75 -25.48
CA ASN A 654 -24.13 -2.76 -26.32
C ASN A 654 -23.24 -2.37 -27.53
N LEU A 655 -22.79 -3.38 -28.27
CA LEU A 655 -21.81 -3.21 -29.35
C LEU A 655 -22.39 -2.40 -30.52
N ASN A 656 -23.71 -2.45 -30.72
CA ASN A 656 -24.41 -1.70 -31.77
C ASN A 656 -24.85 -0.30 -31.32
N LEU A 657 -25.26 -0.14 -30.05
CA LEU A 657 -25.77 1.13 -29.52
C LEU A 657 -24.71 2.23 -29.46
N VAL A 658 -23.47 1.90 -29.09
CA VAL A 658 -22.40 2.90 -28.92
C VAL A 658 -22.00 3.55 -30.25
N PRO A 659 -21.72 2.79 -31.33
CA PRO A 659 -21.52 3.36 -32.67
C PRO A 659 -22.73 4.17 -33.16
N TYR A 660 -23.95 3.65 -32.94
CA TYR A 660 -25.18 4.35 -33.32
C TYR A 660 -25.31 5.72 -32.63
N CYS A 661 -25.13 5.79 -31.30
CA CYS A 661 -25.17 7.04 -30.56
C CYS A 661 -24.09 8.01 -31.05
N LYS A 662 -22.87 7.51 -31.29
CA LYS A 662 -21.75 8.32 -31.79
C LYS A 662 -22.05 8.95 -33.15
N GLU A 663 -22.68 8.22 -34.08
CA GLU A 663 -23.10 8.74 -35.39
C GLU A 663 -24.09 9.91 -35.24
N LYS A 664 -24.96 9.85 -34.24
CA LYS A 664 -25.94 10.90 -33.94
C LYS A 664 -25.38 12.04 -33.06
N GLY A 665 -24.09 11.99 -32.69
CA GLY A 665 -23.47 12.97 -31.80
C GLY A 665 -23.90 12.87 -30.34
N ILE A 666 -24.38 11.70 -29.92
CA ILE A 666 -24.86 11.42 -28.55
C ILE A 666 -23.74 10.69 -27.79
N VAL A 667 -23.34 11.22 -26.64
CA VAL A 667 -22.34 10.54 -25.79
C VAL A 667 -23.02 9.48 -24.92
N VAL A 668 -22.47 8.26 -24.90
CA VAL A 668 -22.99 7.20 -24.05
C VAL A 668 -22.35 7.30 -22.66
N THR A 669 -23.16 7.19 -21.62
CA THR A 669 -22.69 7.02 -20.22
C THR A 669 -23.12 5.66 -19.70
N SER A 670 -22.18 4.88 -19.18
CA SER A 670 -22.41 3.54 -18.67
C SER A 670 -22.73 3.54 -17.18
N TRP A 671 -23.86 2.93 -16.80
CA TRP A 671 -24.15 2.54 -15.43
C TRP A 671 -23.98 1.03 -15.21
N SER A 672 -23.68 0.63 -13.97
CA SER A 672 -23.32 -0.75 -13.59
C SER A 672 -22.14 -1.36 -14.37
N THR A 673 -21.21 -0.52 -14.84
CA THR A 673 -20.02 -0.93 -15.62
C THR A 673 -19.24 -2.12 -15.03
N MET A 674 -19.21 -2.21 -13.70
CA MET A 674 -18.45 -3.22 -12.97
C MET A 674 -19.30 -4.43 -12.51
N GLY A 675 -20.57 -4.57 -12.91
CA GLY A 675 -21.34 -5.79 -12.59
C GLY A 675 -22.47 -5.67 -11.54
N GLY A 676 -22.76 -4.48 -11.00
CA GLY A 676 -23.95 -4.18 -10.17
C GLY A 676 -24.08 -4.88 -8.79
N SER A 677 -23.47 -6.04 -8.59
CA SER A 677 -23.58 -6.89 -7.41
C SER A 677 -22.47 -6.66 -6.38
N ARG A 678 -22.69 -7.14 -5.14
CA ARG A 678 -21.65 -7.15 -4.10
C ARG A 678 -20.38 -7.83 -4.62
N PRO A 679 -19.16 -7.36 -4.28
CA PRO A 679 -17.92 -7.87 -4.87
C PRO A 679 -17.78 -9.39 -4.87
N SER A 680 -18.16 -10.08 -3.79
CA SER A 680 -18.07 -11.54 -3.68
C SER A 680 -19.05 -12.33 -4.57
N GLN A 681 -20.10 -11.67 -5.06
CA GLN A 681 -21.13 -12.23 -5.96
C GLN A 681 -21.04 -11.62 -7.36
N ASN A 682 -20.05 -10.76 -7.59
CA ASN A 682 -19.90 -10.03 -8.83
C ASN A 682 -19.09 -10.87 -9.81
N GLU A 683 -19.79 -11.53 -10.72
CA GLU A 683 -19.15 -12.40 -11.71
C GLU A 683 -18.13 -11.67 -12.57
N ILE A 684 -18.34 -10.40 -12.94
CA ILE A 684 -17.38 -9.62 -13.72
C ILE A 684 -16.07 -9.41 -12.95
N LEU A 685 -16.15 -8.99 -11.68
CA LEU A 685 -14.96 -8.70 -10.88
C LEU A 685 -14.14 -9.93 -10.50
N ASN A 686 -14.74 -11.13 -10.51
CA ASN A 686 -14.09 -12.37 -10.11
C ASN A 686 -13.76 -13.29 -11.28
N HIS A 687 -14.29 -13.06 -12.49
CA HIS A 687 -14.05 -13.93 -13.64
C HIS A 687 -12.60 -13.83 -14.13
N GLU A 688 -12.02 -14.97 -14.49
CA GLU A 688 -10.61 -15.12 -14.91
C GLU A 688 -10.20 -14.14 -16.02
N LEU A 689 -11.09 -13.89 -16.99
CA LEU A 689 -10.88 -12.87 -18.03
C LEU A 689 -10.49 -11.51 -17.45
N PHE A 690 -11.19 -11.01 -16.43
CA PHE A 690 -10.91 -9.69 -15.86
C PHE A 690 -9.75 -9.72 -14.90
N THR A 691 -9.64 -10.76 -14.07
CA THR A 691 -8.56 -10.87 -13.07
C THR A 691 -7.20 -11.13 -13.72
N SER A 692 -7.13 -11.86 -14.83
CA SER A 692 -5.89 -12.07 -15.59
C SER A 692 -5.41 -10.77 -16.27
N ILE A 693 -6.31 -10.01 -16.90
CA ILE A 693 -6.00 -8.70 -17.47
C ILE A 693 -5.59 -7.73 -16.36
N ALA A 694 -6.34 -7.69 -15.26
CA ALA A 694 -6.04 -6.87 -14.09
C ALA A 694 -4.62 -7.12 -13.57
N LYS A 695 -4.25 -8.41 -13.42
CA LYS A 695 -2.91 -8.83 -13.03
C LYS A 695 -1.83 -8.42 -14.03
N ALA A 696 -2.11 -8.53 -15.33
CA ALA A 696 -1.16 -8.14 -16.38
C ALA A 696 -0.87 -6.63 -16.39
N HIS A 697 -1.85 -5.81 -15.98
CA HIS A 697 -1.76 -4.34 -15.94
C HIS A 697 -1.47 -3.77 -14.55
N GLY A 698 -1.41 -4.59 -13.49
CA GLY A 698 -1.16 -4.12 -12.12
C GLY A 698 -2.29 -3.25 -11.54
N ILE A 699 -3.54 -3.53 -11.89
CA ILE A 699 -4.75 -2.78 -11.48
C ILE A 699 -5.84 -3.73 -10.98
N SER A 700 -6.96 -3.24 -10.43
CA SER A 700 -8.13 -4.11 -10.16
C SER A 700 -8.95 -4.45 -11.40
N ALA A 701 -9.69 -5.56 -11.31
CA ALA A 701 -10.70 -5.95 -12.31
C ALA A 701 -11.77 -4.87 -12.56
N GLY A 702 -12.05 -4.02 -11.57
CA GLY A 702 -12.93 -2.87 -11.71
C GLY A 702 -12.37 -1.87 -12.72
N VAL A 703 -11.11 -1.49 -12.56
CA VAL A 703 -10.40 -0.57 -13.47
C VAL A 703 -10.30 -1.14 -14.88
N VAL A 704 -10.17 -2.46 -15.06
CA VAL A 704 -10.22 -3.10 -16.39
C VAL A 704 -11.56 -2.81 -17.08
N SER A 705 -12.68 -3.01 -16.36
CA SER A 705 -14.03 -2.76 -16.89
C SER A 705 -14.25 -1.28 -17.25
N LEU A 706 -13.74 -0.37 -16.41
CA LEU A 706 -13.83 1.07 -16.64
C LEU A 706 -12.97 1.51 -17.84
N SER A 707 -11.74 1.01 -17.93
CA SER A 707 -10.79 1.30 -19.02
C SER A 707 -11.35 0.85 -20.37
N TRP A 708 -11.91 -0.36 -20.41
CA TRP A 708 -12.60 -0.90 -21.60
C TRP A 708 -13.71 0.02 -22.10
N CYS A 709 -14.59 0.52 -21.21
CA CYS A 709 -15.64 1.45 -21.61
C CYS A 709 -15.08 2.79 -22.14
N VAL A 710 -14.12 3.38 -21.43
CA VAL A 710 -13.57 4.70 -21.80
C VAL A 710 -12.78 4.63 -23.11
N GLN A 711 -12.12 3.51 -23.41
CA GLN A 711 -11.47 3.27 -24.71
C GLN A 711 -12.50 3.14 -25.85
N ARG A 712 -13.70 2.62 -25.58
CA ARG A 712 -14.83 2.60 -26.53
C ARG A 712 -15.52 3.95 -26.71
N GLY A 713 -15.09 4.99 -25.99
CA GLY A 713 -15.68 6.33 -26.07
C GLY A 713 -16.93 6.50 -25.19
N ILE A 714 -17.03 5.73 -24.12
CA ILE A 714 -18.18 5.70 -23.21
C ILE A 714 -17.74 6.34 -21.88
N ALA A 715 -18.52 7.28 -21.35
CA ALA A 715 -18.31 7.80 -20.00
C ALA A 715 -18.74 6.76 -18.96
N VAL A 716 -18.10 6.70 -17.80
CA VAL A 716 -18.40 5.71 -16.74
C VAL A 716 -18.65 6.40 -15.41
N ILE A 717 -19.61 5.90 -14.64
CA ILE A 717 -19.99 6.46 -13.33
C ILE A 717 -19.93 5.41 -12.21
N PRO A 718 -18.75 4.83 -11.90
CA PRO A 718 -18.62 3.86 -10.81
C PRO A 718 -19.09 4.46 -9.48
N LYS A 719 -19.80 3.64 -8.70
CA LYS A 719 -20.23 4.00 -7.34
C LYS A 719 -19.23 3.45 -6.33
N SER A 720 -18.78 4.30 -5.40
CA SER A 720 -18.02 3.89 -4.23
C SER A 720 -18.17 4.90 -3.10
N ALA A 721 -18.19 4.42 -1.85
CA ALA A 721 -18.03 5.24 -0.65
C ALA A 721 -16.66 5.00 0.03
N LYS A 722 -15.88 4.02 -0.46
CA LYS A 722 -14.54 3.72 0.05
C LYS A 722 -13.52 4.60 -0.66
N LYS A 723 -12.74 5.35 0.11
CA LYS A 723 -11.76 6.34 -0.39
C LYS A 723 -10.77 5.72 -1.36
N GLU A 724 -10.24 4.56 -1.00
CA GLU A 724 -9.21 3.84 -1.76
C GLU A 724 -9.74 3.45 -3.14
N ARG A 725 -10.98 2.97 -3.22
CA ARG A 725 -11.64 2.64 -4.50
C ARG A 725 -11.99 3.88 -5.32
N ILE A 726 -12.31 5.01 -4.68
CA ILE A 726 -12.57 6.27 -5.38
C ILE A 726 -11.30 6.72 -6.09
N GLU A 727 -10.17 6.74 -5.37
CA GLU A 727 -8.85 7.10 -5.90
C GLU A 727 -8.36 6.13 -6.99
N GLU A 728 -8.68 4.84 -6.86
CA GLU A 728 -8.34 3.81 -7.84
C GLU A 728 -9.17 3.93 -9.12
N ASN A 729 -10.50 4.06 -9.02
CA ASN A 729 -11.42 3.99 -10.16
C ASN A 729 -11.24 5.10 -11.21
N ILE A 730 -10.56 6.20 -10.87
CA ILE A 730 -10.26 7.28 -11.82
C ILE A 730 -8.96 7.04 -12.61
N ARG A 731 -8.19 6.02 -12.26
CA ARG A 731 -6.86 5.76 -12.83
C ARG A 731 -6.93 4.62 -13.85
N LEU A 732 -7.24 4.97 -15.09
CA LEU A 732 -7.49 4.02 -16.16
C LEU A 732 -6.21 3.61 -16.89
N VAL A 733 -6.18 2.39 -17.43
CA VAL A 733 -5.09 1.87 -18.28
C VAL A 733 -5.49 1.85 -19.74
N THR A 734 -4.52 1.60 -20.62
CA THR A 734 -4.79 1.28 -22.03
C THR A 734 -4.72 -0.22 -22.21
N LEU A 735 -5.87 -0.84 -22.46
CA LEU A 735 -5.99 -2.24 -22.83
C LEU A 735 -5.57 -2.44 -24.29
N THR A 736 -4.94 -3.57 -24.56
CA THR A 736 -4.57 -4.03 -25.90
C THR A 736 -5.80 -4.39 -26.73
N GLU A 737 -5.65 -4.45 -28.06
CA GLU A 737 -6.74 -4.82 -28.95
C GLU A 737 -7.27 -6.24 -28.67
N GLU A 738 -6.39 -7.17 -28.32
CA GLU A 738 -6.78 -8.53 -27.95
C GLU A 738 -7.63 -8.55 -26.67
N GLU A 739 -7.24 -7.81 -25.64
CA GLU A 739 -7.99 -7.69 -24.39
C GLU A 739 -9.36 -7.04 -24.62
N MET A 740 -9.40 -5.95 -25.40
CA MET A 740 -10.65 -5.29 -25.79
C MET A 740 -11.59 -6.26 -26.51
N ASN A 741 -11.07 -7.07 -27.43
CA ASN A 741 -11.86 -8.05 -28.18
C ASN A 741 -12.38 -9.19 -27.29
N LYS A 742 -11.56 -9.71 -26.37
CA LYS A 742 -12.01 -10.72 -25.40
C LYS A 742 -13.15 -10.20 -24.52
N ILE A 743 -13.06 -8.95 -24.05
CA ILE A 743 -14.13 -8.33 -23.24
C ILE A 743 -15.38 -8.07 -24.08
N ASN A 744 -15.25 -7.65 -25.33
CA ASN A 744 -16.39 -7.47 -26.24
C ASN A 744 -17.19 -8.77 -26.44
N GLU A 745 -16.49 -9.91 -26.50
CA GLU A 745 -17.09 -11.23 -26.71
C GLU A 745 -17.57 -11.92 -25.43
N ALA A 746 -17.31 -11.36 -24.24
CA ALA A 746 -17.69 -11.92 -22.95
C ALA A 746 -19.19 -12.28 -22.85
N HIS A 747 -20.06 -11.47 -23.46
CA HIS A 747 -21.50 -11.75 -23.52
C HIS A 747 -21.87 -13.03 -24.29
N LYS A 748 -21.00 -13.50 -25.19
CA LYS A 748 -21.18 -14.76 -25.94
C LYS A 748 -20.43 -15.92 -25.31
N THR A 749 -19.22 -15.66 -24.78
CA THR A 749 -18.31 -16.71 -24.32
C THR A 749 -18.45 -17.04 -22.84
N ILE A 750 -18.96 -16.12 -22.02
CA ILE A 750 -19.10 -16.29 -20.58
C ILE A 750 -20.58 -16.33 -20.21
N LYS A 751 -21.26 -15.18 -20.31
CA LYS A 751 -22.65 -15.03 -19.88
C LYS A 751 -23.28 -13.83 -20.55
N LYS A 752 -24.53 -14.01 -21.00
CA LYS A 752 -25.39 -12.93 -21.51
C LYS A 752 -26.36 -12.53 -20.42
N GLU A 753 -26.27 -11.30 -19.92
CA GLU A 753 -27.06 -10.86 -18.76
C GLU A 753 -27.30 -9.36 -18.78
N ARG A 754 -28.55 -8.96 -18.53
CA ARG A 754 -28.94 -7.57 -18.29
C ARG A 754 -29.40 -7.43 -16.84
N PHE A 755 -28.73 -6.60 -16.05
CA PHE A 755 -29.04 -6.44 -14.64
C PHE A 755 -30.39 -5.78 -14.39
N SER A 756 -30.87 -4.95 -15.31
CA SER A 756 -32.20 -4.34 -15.21
C SER A 756 -33.29 -5.40 -15.08
N ASN A 757 -33.15 -6.56 -15.73
CA ASN A 757 -34.10 -7.67 -15.63
C ASN A 757 -34.24 -8.21 -14.20
N GLY A 758 -33.22 -8.02 -13.35
CA GLY A 758 -33.24 -8.40 -11.94
C GLY A 758 -33.87 -7.37 -11.01
N ILE A 759 -34.27 -6.19 -11.50
CA ILE A 759 -34.91 -5.14 -10.70
C ILE A 759 -36.42 -5.41 -10.62
N ALA A 760 -36.81 -6.27 -9.67
CA ALA A 760 -38.19 -6.75 -9.53
C ALA A 760 -39.24 -5.61 -9.47
N VAL A 761 -38.93 -4.50 -8.82
CA VAL A 761 -39.84 -3.34 -8.70
C VAL A 761 -40.15 -2.64 -10.03
N GLN A 762 -39.38 -2.92 -11.08
CA GLN A 762 -39.64 -2.40 -12.43
C GLN A 762 -40.45 -3.37 -13.29
N HIS A 763 -40.58 -4.63 -12.88
CA HIS A 763 -41.20 -5.67 -13.70
C HIS A 763 -42.58 -6.03 -13.18
N MET A 764 -43.55 -6.06 -14.08
CA MET A 764 -44.93 -6.38 -13.74
C MET A 764 -45.68 -6.96 -14.93
N GLU A 765 -46.61 -7.86 -14.64
CA GLU A 765 -47.50 -8.41 -15.65
C GLU A 765 -48.63 -7.44 -15.94
N ILE A 766 -48.78 -7.05 -17.21
CA ILE A 766 -49.90 -6.24 -17.72
C ILE A 766 -50.50 -6.98 -18.91
N ASP A 767 -51.82 -7.21 -18.86
CA ASP A 767 -52.56 -7.93 -19.91
C ASP A 767 -51.96 -9.31 -20.27
N GLY A 768 -51.42 -10.03 -19.28
CA GLY A 768 -50.84 -11.36 -19.47
C GLY A 768 -49.41 -11.36 -20.03
N VAL A 769 -48.77 -10.19 -20.16
CA VAL A 769 -47.41 -10.04 -20.68
C VAL A 769 -46.52 -9.41 -19.62
N MET A 770 -45.32 -9.96 -19.43
CA MET A 770 -44.32 -9.35 -18.55
C MET A 770 -43.80 -8.05 -19.19
N THR A 771 -43.93 -6.95 -18.46
CA THR A 771 -43.51 -5.62 -18.90
C THR A 771 -42.53 -5.01 -17.91
N GLN A 772 -41.69 -4.09 -18.39
CA GLN A 772 -40.95 -3.17 -17.55
C GLN A 772 -41.75 -1.86 -17.46
N GLN A 773 -42.45 -1.64 -16.36
CA GLN A 773 -43.29 -0.46 -16.14
C GLN A 773 -44.21 -0.18 -17.34
N GLY A 774 -44.93 -1.21 -17.81
CA GLY A 774 -45.94 -1.11 -18.87
C GLY A 774 -45.41 -1.13 -20.29
N TRP A 775 -44.10 -1.29 -20.47
CA TRP A 775 -43.46 -1.46 -21.76
C TRP A 775 -42.92 -2.89 -21.92
N THR A 776 -43.18 -3.54 -23.04
CA THR A 776 -42.56 -4.85 -23.32
C THR A 776 -41.06 -4.69 -23.62
N TYR A 777 -40.28 -5.77 -23.57
CA TYR A 777 -38.88 -5.71 -24.00
C TYR A 777 -38.73 -5.35 -25.49
N VAL A 778 -39.73 -5.69 -26.30
CA VAL A 778 -39.81 -5.26 -27.70
C VAL A 778 -40.04 -3.74 -27.80
N ASP A 779 -40.90 -3.18 -26.94
CA ASP A 779 -41.13 -1.72 -26.88
C ASP A 779 -39.87 -0.96 -26.46
N MET A 780 -39.15 -1.50 -25.47
CA MET A 780 -37.88 -0.95 -24.99
C MET A 780 -36.75 -1.05 -26.03
N GLY A 781 -36.92 -1.86 -27.08
CA GLY A 781 -35.88 -2.13 -28.08
C GLY A 781 -34.78 -3.05 -27.55
N TYR A 782 -35.09 -3.83 -26.52
CA TYR A 782 -34.20 -4.81 -25.91
C TYR A 782 -34.20 -6.15 -26.63
N GLU A 783 -35.34 -6.50 -27.24
CA GLU A 783 -35.58 -7.76 -27.94
C GLU A 783 -36.31 -7.49 -29.26
N ASP A 784 -36.12 -8.38 -30.24
CA ASP A 784 -36.97 -8.45 -31.43
C ASP A 784 -38.30 -9.16 -31.12
N GLU A 785 -39.20 -9.20 -32.11
CA GLU A 785 -40.51 -9.87 -31.98
C GLU A 785 -40.43 -11.37 -31.67
N ASN A 786 -39.25 -11.99 -31.84
CA ASN A 786 -39.01 -13.40 -31.53
C ASN A 786 -38.35 -13.61 -30.15
N GLY A 787 -38.14 -12.53 -29.38
CA GLY A 787 -37.43 -12.57 -28.09
C GLY A 787 -35.90 -12.63 -28.23
N ASN A 788 -35.35 -12.42 -29.42
CA ASN A 788 -33.89 -12.34 -29.58
C ASN A 788 -33.40 -10.98 -29.09
N TRP A 789 -32.40 -11.00 -28.23
CA TRP A 789 -31.75 -9.79 -27.73
C TRP A 789 -31.12 -8.93 -28.83
N LEU A 790 -31.40 -7.63 -28.79
CA LEU A 790 -30.83 -6.59 -29.63
C LEU A 790 -29.64 -5.94 -28.88
N ALA A 791 -28.49 -6.61 -28.89
CA ALA A 791 -27.26 -6.14 -28.23
C ALA A 791 -26.39 -5.28 -29.15
#